data_AF-I4F4W0-F1
#
_entry.id   AF-I4F4W0-F1
#
_cell.length_a   1.000
_cell.length_b   1.000
_cell.length_c   1.000
_cell.angle_alpha   90.00
_cell.angle_beta   90.00
_cell.angle_gamma   90.00
#
_symmetry.space_group_name_H-M   'P 1'
#
loop_
_entity.id
_entity.type
_entity.pdbx_description
1 polymer ?
#
loop_
_entity_poly.entity_id
_entity_poly.type
_entity_poly.pdbx_seq_one_letter_code
_entity_poly.pdbx_strand_id
1 'polypeptide(L)'
;MTSARTTTRSSSRHLIAQMSAPVRRFIATEAASAALLVIATVIALLWANSPWRDSYDRLWHTDFSVQFGSAGVTESLQHWVNEGLMVFFFFLVGMEVRRELQMGELTQRNRLSVPTLAALAGLVVPALVYAAFNAGGPGAHGWGIAMATDTAFLLGVLALVGPRCPTQLRVFLLSLSVVDDIGALSAIAVFYSDDIDLVALGIAALCVLAFYLLTRWQVWRGPFYFAVGVVMWLSMEASGVSPTIGGVVLGLLVSAYPPRRSEVESAGLLTRAFRQSPDPALARQAKLSVERAISPNERIGALLVPWSGYVVVPVFALANAGVHLSTELMAQAVTSPITIGVFVALVVGKFLGVGVAATAAVRLRLGQLPPGVDLRSVWGGAVLSGLGFTVSLFVTDLAFDDPELQDEARVGILAAAVTAAVLGAVWFRLLGRRDHAEETPAARRLDPPVDPARDHVRGSVGAPLELVEFGDVECPFCGRATGVLSELRRRFGDDLRYVFRHLPLPDVHPHAELAAEAVEAAGAQGAFWAMHDRLFAHQDQLEAGELLDHAAALGLDLGRFARELGDGTFAPRVREDVASAEASGVSGTPTFFVNGVRHEGPTTTEALAAALLASDPRGPGRQPLPAAPGTPAAARGLVLSPSAELPGITRLPDGRFEETPDDGSTPRLTAAQLAALTRAGRRVRTEHGQVLLRSGAAEYDFFVILSGSVAIVEGPLDGPGKRVVAVNGPGRFLGGLNQLAGQRPVRSLVAAEAGEVVLITLEQLRALLARDRELGDLITRSFLLRRAMLIGQASGLRVVGDRRWPASQRLQAELAEDGIAHQWLDPAEDAAARTLFAEAGGDGGTRPIVIRPDGRVLVEPTRDDLLAAAGSATRDLTTT
;
A
#
# COMPACT_ATOMS: atom_id res chain seq x y z
N MET A 1 -30.26 4.80 -46.60
CA MET A 1 -28.84 4.41 -46.51
C MET A 1 -28.10 5.62 -45.95
N THR A 2 -28.04 5.89 -44.63
CA THR A 2 -27.22 5.25 -43.57
C THR A 2 -25.77 5.04 -44.02
N SER A 3 -24.69 5.44 -43.32
CA SER A 3 -24.42 5.56 -41.88
C SER A 3 -23.13 6.38 -41.70
N ALA A 4 -23.18 7.51 -40.98
CA ALA A 4 -22.66 7.75 -39.62
C ALA A 4 -21.13 7.64 -39.42
N ARG A 5 -20.49 8.82 -39.35
CA ARG A 5 -19.20 9.10 -38.71
C ARG A 5 -19.38 9.03 -37.19
N THR A 6 -18.51 8.29 -36.49
CA THR A 6 -18.32 8.46 -35.04
C THR A 6 -16.83 8.60 -34.76
N THR A 7 -16.38 9.85 -34.64
CA THR A 7 -15.09 10.21 -34.04
C THR A 7 -15.30 10.29 -32.53
N THR A 8 -15.06 9.20 -31.81
CA THR A 8 -14.97 9.25 -30.35
C THR A 8 -13.65 9.88 -29.95
N ARG A 9 -13.72 11.11 -29.43
CA ARG A 9 -12.68 11.78 -28.65
C ARG A 9 -12.28 10.90 -27.48
N SER A 10 -11.04 10.42 -27.48
CA SER A 10 -10.33 9.93 -26.29
C SER A 10 -9.35 11.02 -25.87
N SER A 11 -9.84 12.06 -25.19
CA SER A 11 -8.97 13.08 -24.61
C SER A 11 -8.43 12.61 -23.25
N SER A 12 -7.17 12.94 -23.01
CA SER A 12 -6.54 13.15 -21.70
C SER A 12 -5.98 11.96 -20.92
N ARG A 13 -6.47 10.72 -21.04
CA ARG A 13 -5.91 9.59 -20.25
C ARG A 13 -4.72 8.85 -20.88
N HIS A 14 -4.52 8.94 -22.19
CA HIS A 14 -3.43 8.22 -22.86
C HIS A 14 -2.05 8.87 -22.71
N LEU A 15 -1.97 10.19 -22.51
CA LEU A 15 -0.68 10.89 -22.33
C LEU A 15 -0.03 10.56 -20.99
N ILE A 16 -0.79 10.48 -19.90
CA ILE A 16 -0.27 10.15 -18.56
C ILE A 16 0.19 8.68 -18.48
N ALA A 17 -0.45 7.78 -19.23
CA ALA A 17 -0.06 6.37 -19.32
C ALA A 17 1.25 6.16 -20.11
N GLN A 18 1.63 7.12 -20.97
CA GLN A 18 2.88 7.11 -21.74
C GLN A 18 4.07 7.70 -20.97
N MET A 19 3.83 8.35 -19.83
CA MET A 19 4.90 8.84 -18.96
C MET A 19 5.54 7.68 -18.19
N SER A 20 6.85 7.77 -17.96
CA SER A 20 7.57 6.78 -17.16
C SER A 20 6.97 6.68 -15.75
N ALA A 21 6.92 5.46 -15.18
CA ALA A 21 6.34 5.21 -13.86
C ALA A 21 6.86 6.16 -12.74
N PRO A 22 8.14 6.60 -12.75
CA PRO A 22 8.63 7.60 -11.81
C PRO A 22 7.98 8.97 -11.95
N VAL A 23 7.75 9.45 -13.18
CA VAL A 23 7.12 10.75 -13.44
C VAL A 23 5.64 10.73 -13.06
N ARG A 24 4.96 9.62 -13.30
CA ARG A 24 3.57 9.43 -12.86
C ARG A 24 3.43 9.39 -11.33
N ARG A 25 4.42 8.81 -10.62
CA ARG A 25 4.45 8.86 -9.15
C ARG A 25 4.78 10.26 -8.64
N PHE A 26 5.67 10.98 -9.30
CA PHE A 26 5.99 12.37 -8.95
C PHE A 26 4.78 13.29 -9.12
N ILE A 27 4.03 13.19 -10.22
CA ILE A 27 2.75 13.92 -10.44
C ILE A 27 1.61 13.39 -9.54
N ALA A 28 1.85 12.38 -8.69
CA ALA A 28 0.88 11.92 -7.71
C ALA A 28 1.23 12.36 -6.27
N THR A 29 2.27 13.19 -6.07
CA THR A 29 2.68 13.64 -4.74
C THR A 29 2.35 15.11 -4.47
N GLU A 30 2.04 15.43 -3.20
CA GLU A 30 1.85 16.80 -2.68
C GLU A 30 3.08 17.71 -2.93
N ALA A 31 4.27 17.12 -2.92
CA ALA A 31 5.51 17.85 -3.21
C ALA A 31 5.53 18.40 -4.65
N ALA A 32 4.94 17.70 -5.62
CA ALA A 32 4.91 18.17 -7.00
C ALA A 32 3.93 19.32 -7.22
N SER A 33 2.76 19.33 -6.56
CA SER A 33 1.84 20.47 -6.62
C SER A 33 2.45 21.71 -5.97
N ALA A 34 3.12 21.56 -4.83
CA ALA A 34 3.84 22.65 -4.19
C ALA A 34 5.03 23.17 -5.02
N ALA A 35 5.79 22.27 -5.68
CA ALA A 35 6.85 22.69 -6.58
C ALA A 35 6.30 23.47 -7.79
N LEU A 36 5.18 23.02 -8.37
CA LEU A 36 4.54 23.72 -9.48
C LEU A 36 4.00 25.09 -9.06
N LEU A 37 3.45 25.20 -7.85
CA LEU A 37 3.02 26.47 -7.25
C LEU A 37 4.18 27.46 -7.14
N VAL A 38 5.33 27.02 -6.62
CA VAL A 38 6.54 27.84 -6.54
C VAL A 38 7.01 28.27 -7.92
N ILE A 39 7.02 27.36 -8.90
CA ILE A 39 7.39 27.68 -10.27
C ILE A 39 6.45 28.74 -10.86
N ALA A 40 5.14 28.60 -10.69
CA ALA A 40 4.16 29.57 -11.16
C ALA A 40 4.36 30.95 -10.50
N THR A 41 4.64 30.97 -9.20
CA THR A 41 4.93 32.20 -8.44
C THR A 41 6.19 32.89 -8.94
N VAL A 42 7.27 32.13 -9.17
CA VAL A 42 8.52 32.66 -9.73
C VAL A 42 8.30 33.19 -11.15
N ILE A 43 7.51 32.50 -11.98
CA ILE A 43 7.15 32.98 -13.31
C ILE A 43 6.36 34.28 -13.22
N ALA A 44 5.39 34.39 -12.31
CA ALA A 44 4.60 35.61 -12.11
C ALA A 44 5.51 36.80 -11.77
N LEU A 45 6.39 36.63 -10.79
CA LEU A 45 7.34 37.66 -10.36
C LEU A 45 8.31 38.04 -11.46
N LEU A 46 8.89 37.06 -12.17
CA LEU A 46 9.82 37.34 -13.27
C LEU A 46 9.10 38.04 -14.42
N TRP A 47 7.88 37.66 -14.76
CA TRP A 47 7.12 38.26 -15.85
C TRP A 47 6.71 39.70 -15.52
N ALA A 48 6.14 39.94 -14.34
CA ALA A 48 5.75 41.27 -13.88
C ALA A 48 6.93 42.25 -13.78
N ASN A 49 8.15 41.76 -13.51
CA ASN A 49 9.36 42.57 -13.38
C ASN A 49 10.28 42.54 -14.62
N SER A 50 9.81 41.99 -15.74
CA SER A 50 10.59 41.92 -16.99
C SER A 50 10.26 43.06 -17.96
N PRO A 51 11.03 43.23 -19.06
CA PRO A 51 10.65 44.11 -20.15
C PRO A 51 9.29 43.77 -20.80
N TRP A 52 8.72 42.59 -20.50
CA TRP A 52 7.39 42.18 -20.94
C TRP A 52 6.30 42.42 -19.90
N ARG A 53 6.54 43.27 -18.89
CA ARG A 53 5.55 43.60 -17.85
C ARG A 53 4.19 44.04 -18.42
N ASP A 54 4.19 44.84 -19.49
CA ASP A 54 2.95 45.31 -20.10
C ASP A 54 2.15 44.17 -20.75
N SER A 55 2.76 43.03 -21.07
CA SER A 55 2.00 41.85 -21.53
C SER A 55 1.40 41.06 -20.38
N TYR A 56 2.02 41.08 -19.19
CA TYR A 56 1.45 40.51 -17.96
C TYR A 56 0.20 41.29 -17.56
N ASP A 57 0.34 42.61 -17.40
CA ASP A 57 -0.75 43.49 -17.00
C ASP A 57 -1.92 43.42 -18.01
N ARG A 58 -1.63 43.49 -19.32
CA ARG A 58 -2.66 43.38 -20.36
C ARG A 58 -3.38 42.03 -20.34
N LEU A 59 -2.67 40.92 -20.10
CA LEU A 59 -3.32 39.62 -20.08
C LEU A 59 -4.35 39.55 -18.95
N TRP A 60 -3.95 39.86 -17.72
CA TRP A 60 -4.81 39.68 -16.56
C TRP A 60 -5.97 40.68 -16.49
N HIS A 61 -5.78 41.88 -17.02
CA HIS A 61 -6.82 42.91 -17.18
C HIS A 61 -7.60 42.78 -18.50
N THR A 62 -7.43 41.69 -19.27
CA THR A 62 -8.27 41.46 -20.45
C THR A 62 -9.68 41.11 -20.00
N ASP A 63 -10.66 41.88 -20.44
CA ASP A 63 -12.07 41.59 -20.19
C ASP A 63 -12.50 40.32 -20.94
N PHE A 64 -13.02 39.35 -20.19
CA PHE A 64 -13.65 38.15 -20.72
C PHE A 64 -15.14 38.19 -20.40
N SER A 65 -15.96 38.30 -21.44
CA SER A 65 -17.42 38.35 -21.34
C SER A 65 -18.08 37.07 -21.84
N VAL A 66 -19.00 36.52 -21.06
CA VAL A 66 -19.92 35.46 -21.50
C VAL A 66 -21.33 36.04 -21.57
N GLN A 67 -21.90 36.11 -22.78
CA GLN A 67 -23.23 36.69 -23.03
C GLN A 67 -24.19 35.67 -23.62
N PHE A 68 -25.42 35.64 -23.08
CA PHE A 68 -26.55 34.86 -23.58
C PHE A 68 -27.76 35.79 -23.76
N GLY A 69 -27.94 36.32 -24.98
CA GLY A 69 -29.00 37.30 -25.26
C GLY A 69 -28.68 38.64 -24.61
N SER A 70 -29.58 39.15 -23.75
CA SER A 70 -29.38 40.41 -23.01
C SER A 70 -28.73 40.24 -21.65
N ALA A 71 -28.54 39.01 -21.17
CA ALA A 71 -27.85 38.71 -19.93
C ALA A 71 -26.41 38.34 -20.22
N GLY A 72 -25.48 38.83 -19.40
CA GLY A 72 -24.08 38.47 -19.52
C GLY A 72 -23.28 38.88 -18.29
N VAL A 73 -22.13 38.24 -18.15
CA VAL A 73 -21.13 38.53 -17.11
C VAL A 73 -19.86 38.92 -17.84
N THR A 74 -19.33 40.09 -17.51
CA THR A 74 -18.11 40.64 -18.12
C THR A 74 -17.15 40.96 -16.99
N GLU A 75 -16.06 40.21 -16.91
CA GLU A 75 -15.09 40.34 -15.83
C GLU A 75 -13.68 40.18 -16.39
N SER A 76 -12.68 40.71 -15.68
CA SER A 76 -11.28 40.54 -16.05
C SER A 76 -10.84 39.07 -15.94
N LEU A 77 -9.84 38.66 -16.71
CA LEU A 77 -9.29 37.31 -16.60
C LEU A 77 -8.81 36.99 -15.18
N GLN A 78 -8.27 37.98 -14.45
CA GLN A 78 -7.90 37.81 -13.05
C GLN A 78 -9.12 37.52 -12.17
N HIS A 79 -10.23 38.26 -12.33
CA HIS A 79 -11.46 38.02 -11.57
C HIS A 79 -12.07 36.65 -11.86
N TRP A 80 -12.06 36.19 -13.12
CA TRP A 80 -12.47 34.82 -13.47
C TRP A 80 -11.63 33.74 -12.77
N VAL A 81 -10.34 34.00 -12.54
CA VAL A 81 -9.48 33.10 -11.77
C VAL A 81 -9.84 33.18 -10.28
N ASN A 82 -9.97 34.39 -9.73
CA ASN A 82 -10.18 34.63 -8.30
C ASN A 82 -11.56 34.18 -7.82
N GLU A 83 -12.62 34.48 -8.55
CA GLU A 83 -13.99 34.16 -8.15
C GLU A 83 -14.56 32.94 -8.90
N GLY A 84 -13.98 32.54 -10.03
CA GLY A 84 -14.41 31.37 -10.79
C GLY A 84 -13.63 30.10 -10.47
N LEU A 85 -12.30 30.13 -10.64
CA LEU A 85 -11.46 28.95 -10.38
C LEU A 85 -11.35 28.62 -8.89
N MET A 86 -11.26 29.62 -8.01
CA MET A 86 -11.17 29.37 -6.57
C MET A 86 -12.42 28.75 -5.96
N VAL A 87 -13.59 28.86 -6.58
CA VAL A 87 -14.80 28.13 -6.15
C VAL A 87 -14.55 26.62 -6.16
N PHE A 88 -13.77 26.10 -7.12
CA PHE A 88 -13.40 24.69 -7.14
C PHE A 88 -12.42 24.32 -6.02
N PHE A 89 -11.45 25.21 -5.73
CA PHE A 89 -10.52 25.04 -4.62
C PHE A 89 -11.28 24.99 -3.28
N PHE A 90 -12.14 25.98 -3.03
CA PHE A 90 -12.92 26.06 -1.80
C PHE A 90 -14.03 25.00 -1.69
N PHE A 91 -14.57 24.53 -2.81
CA PHE A 91 -15.41 23.32 -2.84
C PHE A 91 -14.63 22.08 -2.37
N LEU A 92 -13.39 21.91 -2.83
CA LEU A 92 -12.52 20.84 -2.37
C LEU A 92 -12.17 20.97 -0.88
N VAL A 93 -11.84 22.17 -0.41
CA VAL A 93 -11.64 22.46 1.03
C VAL A 93 -12.90 22.09 1.83
N GLY A 94 -14.10 22.47 1.37
CA GLY A 94 -15.36 22.09 2.01
C GLY A 94 -15.59 20.57 2.06
N MET A 95 -15.22 19.84 1.01
CA MET A 95 -15.25 18.38 1.01
C MET A 95 -14.24 17.78 1.99
N GLU A 96 -13.04 18.33 2.09
CA GLU A 96 -12.00 17.88 3.01
C GLU A 96 -12.42 18.10 4.47
N VAL A 97 -12.97 19.27 4.78
CA VAL A 97 -13.59 19.57 6.07
C VAL A 97 -14.67 18.55 6.40
N ARG A 98 -15.57 18.27 5.44
CA ARG A 98 -16.65 17.28 5.64
C ARG A 98 -16.10 15.89 5.90
N ARG A 99 -15.05 15.50 5.18
CA ARG A 99 -14.35 14.21 5.34
C ARG A 99 -13.76 14.09 6.74
N GLU A 100 -13.02 15.10 7.17
CA GLU A 100 -12.31 15.10 8.44
C GLU A 100 -13.30 15.10 9.63
N LEU A 101 -14.42 15.82 9.53
CA LEU A 101 -15.48 15.83 10.55
C LEU A 101 -16.24 14.49 10.68
N GLN A 102 -16.31 13.70 9.60
CA GLN A 102 -17.08 12.43 9.59
C GLN A 102 -16.21 11.19 9.77
N MET A 103 -14.97 11.20 9.30
CA MET A 103 -14.09 10.04 9.22
C MET A 103 -12.67 10.30 9.74
N GLY A 104 -12.27 11.56 9.93
CA GLY A 104 -10.92 11.95 10.31
C GLY A 104 -10.68 12.01 11.81
N GLU A 105 -9.52 12.55 12.20
CA GLU A 105 -9.09 12.64 13.60
C GLU A 105 -9.98 13.60 14.42
N LEU A 106 -10.71 14.52 13.75
CA LEU A 106 -11.66 15.42 14.41
C LEU A 106 -12.87 14.68 15.02
N THR A 107 -13.09 13.41 14.68
CA THR A 107 -14.15 12.58 15.29
C THR A 107 -13.83 12.16 16.73
N GLN A 108 -12.54 12.06 17.09
CA GLN A 108 -12.10 11.62 18.42
C GLN A 108 -11.87 12.82 19.35
N ARG A 109 -12.81 13.02 20.30
CA ARG A 109 -12.81 14.16 21.24
C ARG A 109 -11.50 14.36 22.01
N ASN A 110 -10.78 13.28 22.35
CA ASN A 110 -9.53 13.35 23.13
C ASN A 110 -8.32 13.84 22.31
N ARG A 111 -8.37 13.72 20.97
CA ARG A 111 -7.29 14.11 20.05
C ARG A 111 -7.56 15.44 19.35
N LEU A 112 -8.83 15.86 19.32
CA LEU A 112 -9.30 17.11 18.70
C LEU A 112 -8.83 18.39 19.42
N SER A 113 -8.65 18.36 20.73
CA SER A 113 -8.51 19.59 21.53
C SER A 113 -7.22 20.36 21.26
N VAL A 114 -6.09 19.66 21.06
CA VAL A 114 -4.79 20.33 20.81
C VAL A 114 -4.77 21.01 19.43
N PRO A 115 -5.09 20.33 18.30
CA PRO A 115 -5.17 20.98 16.99
C PRO A 115 -6.17 22.13 16.95
N THR A 116 -7.35 21.97 17.59
CA THR A 116 -8.38 23.01 17.58
C THR A 116 -7.95 24.25 18.33
N LEU A 117 -7.40 24.11 19.55
CA LEU A 117 -6.90 25.26 20.32
C LEU A 117 -5.72 25.93 19.62
N ALA A 118 -4.84 25.14 19.01
CA ALA A 118 -3.71 25.65 18.25
C ALA A 118 -4.15 26.42 17.00
N ALA A 119 -5.12 25.91 16.25
CA ALA A 119 -5.72 26.58 15.09
C ALA A 119 -6.45 27.87 15.48
N LEU A 120 -7.33 27.83 16.49
CA LEU A 120 -8.04 29.03 16.96
C LEU A 120 -7.08 30.14 17.41
N ALA A 121 -6.03 29.79 18.17
CA ALA A 121 -4.99 30.75 18.52
C ALA A 121 -4.18 31.20 17.30
N GLY A 122 -3.92 30.28 16.37
CA GLY A 122 -3.29 30.52 15.07
C GLY A 122 -4.12 31.39 14.12
N LEU A 123 -5.40 31.64 14.38
CA LEU A 123 -6.24 32.59 13.66
C LEU A 123 -6.30 33.94 14.39
N VAL A 124 -6.59 33.91 15.69
CA VAL A 124 -6.83 35.11 16.49
C VAL A 124 -5.56 35.91 16.73
N VAL A 125 -4.44 35.25 17.07
CA VAL A 125 -3.20 35.96 17.41
C VAL A 125 -2.64 36.73 16.19
N PRO A 126 -2.49 36.15 14.99
CA PRO A 126 -2.07 36.91 13.82
C PRO A 126 -2.99 38.07 13.48
N ALA A 127 -4.31 37.88 13.52
CA ALA A 127 -5.29 38.94 13.24
C ALA A 127 -5.13 40.12 14.21
N LEU A 128 -4.97 39.85 15.51
CA LEU A 128 -4.73 40.89 16.51
C LEU A 128 -3.39 41.59 16.33
N VAL A 129 -2.34 40.83 15.98
CA VAL A 129 -1.02 41.41 15.68
C VAL A 129 -1.12 42.35 14.49
N TYR A 130 -1.73 41.93 13.38
CA TYR A 130 -1.93 42.78 12.21
C TYR A 130 -2.74 44.04 12.55
N ALA A 131 -3.86 43.87 13.26
CA ALA A 131 -4.75 44.96 13.65
C ALA A 131 -4.02 45.97 14.54
N ALA A 132 -3.10 45.54 15.41
CA ALA A 132 -2.31 46.43 16.24
C ALA A 132 -1.34 47.31 15.44
N PHE A 133 -0.75 46.79 14.35
CA PHE A 133 0.12 47.57 13.46
C PHE A 133 -0.66 48.56 12.59
N ASN A 134 -1.88 48.21 12.19
CA ASN A 134 -2.69 48.97 11.24
C ASN A 134 -3.87 49.72 11.89
N ALA A 135 -3.90 49.81 13.22
CA ALA A 135 -4.98 50.45 13.96
C ALA A 135 -5.16 51.92 13.56
N GLY A 136 -6.37 52.28 13.11
CA GLY A 136 -6.71 53.66 12.72
C GLY A 136 -6.12 54.12 11.39
N GLY A 137 -5.44 53.25 10.64
CA GLY A 137 -4.96 53.53 9.28
C GLY A 137 -5.85 52.95 8.18
N PRO A 138 -5.56 53.25 6.90
CA PRO A 138 -6.31 52.72 5.76
C PRO A 138 -6.24 51.19 5.65
N GLY A 139 -5.17 50.57 6.16
CA GLY A 139 -4.99 49.11 6.21
C GLY A 139 -5.82 48.38 7.27
N ALA A 140 -6.60 49.06 8.13
CA ALA A 140 -7.26 48.42 9.28
C ALA A 140 -8.19 47.26 8.90
N HIS A 141 -8.79 47.29 7.71
CA HIS A 141 -9.68 46.24 7.22
C HIS A 141 -8.95 44.95 6.79
N GLY A 142 -7.63 44.97 6.64
CA GLY A 142 -6.83 43.85 6.13
C GLY A 142 -6.48 42.72 7.13
N TRP A 143 -7.08 42.68 8.31
CA TRP A 143 -6.70 41.72 9.37
C TRP A 143 -6.93 40.25 9.00
N GLY A 144 -7.86 39.97 8.08
CA GLY A 144 -8.08 38.63 7.53
C GLY A 144 -6.89 38.08 6.72
N ILE A 145 -6.04 38.94 6.17
CA ILE A 145 -4.87 38.54 5.37
C ILE A 145 -3.92 37.66 6.20
N ALA A 146 -3.79 37.95 7.49
CA ALA A 146 -2.88 37.26 8.39
C ALA A 146 -3.43 35.96 8.98
N MET A 147 -4.71 35.63 8.75
CA MET A 147 -5.34 34.47 9.36
C MET A 147 -5.06 33.17 8.62
N ALA A 148 -4.87 33.22 7.31
CA ALA A 148 -4.91 32.02 6.50
C ALA A 148 -3.59 31.24 6.48
N THR A 149 -3.70 29.93 6.26
CA THR A 149 -2.57 29.00 6.08
C THR A 149 -2.81 28.21 4.80
N ASP A 150 -1.87 28.21 3.85
CA ASP A 150 -1.95 27.37 2.66
C ASP A 150 -1.53 25.94 2.98
N THR A 151 -2.53 25.07 3.18
CA THR A 151 -2.33 23.65 3.46
C THR A 151 -1.45 22.95 2.41
N ALA A 152 -1.71 23.20 1.12
CA ALA A 152 -0.99 22.52 0.04
C ALA A 152 0.49 22.90 0.02
N PHE A 153 0.78 24.19 0.24
CA PHE A 153 2.15 24.67 0.29
C PHE A 153 2.87 24.25 1.58
N LEU A 154 2.18 24.30 2.72
CA LEU A 154 2.68 23.83 4.00
C LEU A 154 3.09 22.35 3.95
N LEU A 155 2.21 21.48 3.46
CA LEU A 155 2.48 20.04 3.35
C LEU A 155 3.58 19.74 2.31
N GLY A 156 3.62 20.50 1.23
CA GLY A 156 4.68 20.40 0.23
C GLY A 156 6.07 20.77 0.77
N VAL A 157 6.20 21.89 1.50
CA VAL A 157 7.45 22.29 2.13
C VAL A 157 7.84 21.31 3.24
N LEU A 158 6.87 20.83 4.03
CA LEU A 158 7.10 19.77 5.01
C LEU A 158 7.62 18.49 4.37
N ALA A 159 7.10 18.09 3.20
CA ALA A 159 7.59 16.92 2.48
C ALA A 159 9.04 17.09 1.97
N LEU A 160 9.47 18.33 1.73
CA LEU A 160 10.83 18.65 1.27
C LEU A 160 11.85 18.76 2.41
N VAL A 161 11.44 19.26 3.59
CA VAL A 161 12.39 19.60 4.67
C VAL A 161 12.08 18.98 6.03
N GLY A 162 10.93 18.33 6.19
CA GLY A 162 10.52 17.66 7.41
C GLY A 162 11.37 16.43 7.78
N PRO A 163 11.18 15.90 9.01
CA PRO A 163 11.91 14.73 9.50
C PRO A 163 11.55 13.45 8.74
N ARG A 164 12.36 12.38 8.90
CA ARG A 164 12.17 11.08 8.22
C ARG A 164 10.86 10.35 8.59
N CYS A 165 10.18 10.76 9.66
CA CYS A 165 8.83 10.31 10.03
C CYS A 165 7.79 11.44 9.84
N PRO A 166 7.53 11.88 8.59
CA PRO A 166 6.65 13.03 8.33
C PRO A 166 5.16 12.70 8.49
N THR A 167 4.77 11.43 8.61
CA THR A 167 3.37 11.01 8.47
C THR A 167 2.48 11.57 9.57
N GLN A 168 2.86 11.43 10.84
CA GLN A 168 2.02 11.88 11.95
C GLN A 168 2.04 13.40 12.13
N LEU A 169 3.17 14.05 11.85
CA LEU A 169 3.23 15.51 11.82
C LEU A 169 2.39 16.07 10.66
N ARG A 170 2.39 15.41 9.49
CA ARG A 170 1.49 15.73 8.38
C ARG A 170 0.03 15.61 8.80
N VAL A 171 -0.35 14.52 9.46
CA VAL A 171 -1.72 14.33 9.97
C VAL A 171 -2.10 15.44 10.95
N PHE A 172 -1.23 15.75 11.92
CA PHE A 172 -1.46 16.86 12.85
C PHE A 172 -1.68 18.20 12.15
N LEU A 173 -0.81 18.54 11.19
CA LEU A 173 -0.90 19.79 10.45
C LEU A 173 -2.10 19.85 9.51
N LEU A 174 -2.54 18.71 8.97
CA LEU A 174 -3.76 18.62 8.16
C LEU A 174 -5.00 18.85 9.03
N SER A 175 -5.08 18.25 10.22
CA SER A 175 -6.20 18.53 11.14
C SER A 175 -6.19 19.98 11.64
N LEU A 176 -5.01 20.55 11.90
CA LEU A 176 -4.87 21.97 12.24
C LEU A 176 -5.33 22.87 11.09
N SER A 177 -4.89 22.57 9.87
CA SER A 177 -5.18 23.41 8.71
C SER A 177 -6.65 23.37 8.32
N VAL A 178 -7.33 22.24 8.50
CA VAL A 178 -8.79 22.14 8.33
C VAL A 178 -9.52 23.10 9.28
N VAL A 179 -9.12 23.19 10.55
CA VAL A 179 -9.74 24.12 11.51
C VAL A 179 -9.41 25.58 11.16
N ASP A 180 -8.16 25.85 10.76
CA ASP A 180 -7.74 27.16 10.26
C ASP A 180 -8.57 27.59 9.04
N ASP A 181 -8.77 26.70 8.06
CA ASP A 181 -9.52 26.96 6.84
C ASP A 181 -10.99 27.28 7.15
N ILE A 182 -11.64 26.50 8.02
CA ILE A 182 -13.02 26.79 8.47
C ILE A 182 -13.09 28.17 9.13
N GLY A 183 -12.14 28.48 10.00
CA GLY A 183 -12.11 29.74 10.72
C GLY A 183 -11.85 30.94 9.81
N ALA A 184 -10.89 30.83 8.88
CA ALA A 184 -10.59 31.85 7.89
C ALA A 184 -11.78 32.07 6.94
N LEU A 185 -12.38 31.00 6.42
CA LEU A 185 -13.57 31.07 5.58
C LEU A 185 -14.77 31.71 6.28
N SER A 186 -14.99 31.35 7.55
CA SER A 186 -16.05 31.96 8.36
C SER A 186 -15.80 33.46 8.58
N ALA A 187 -14.54 33.86 8.76
CA ALA A 187 -14.17 35.28 8.88
C ALA A 187 -14.39 36.02 7.55
N ILE A 188 -13.98 35.45 6.42
CA ILE A 188 -14.22 36.03 5.08
C ILE A 188 -15.72 36.26 4.86
N ALA A 189 -16.54 35.24 5.12
CA ALA A 189 -17.99 35.33 4.93
C ALA A 189 -18.67 36.41 5.79
N VAL A 190 -18.22 36.60 7.03
CA VAL A 190 -18.88 37.52 7.96
C VAL A 190 -18.39 38.96 7.81
N PHE A 191 -17.11 39.16 7.49
CA PHE A 191 -16.48 40.48 7.57
C PHE A 191 -16.12 41.11 6.22
N TYR A 192 -16.11 40.33 5.13
CA TYR A 192 -15.77 40.77 3.77
C TYR A 192 -16.92 40.49 2.78
N SER A 193 -18.17 40.62 3.23
CA SER A 193 -19.35 40.60 2.35
C SER A 193 -19.86 42.02 2.13
N ASP A 194 -20.30 42.30 0.91
CA ASP A 194 -20.86 43.60 0.50
C ASP A 194 -22.35 43.70 0.82
N ASP A 195 -23.02 44.73 0.28
CA ASP A 195 -24.46 44.92 0.39
C ASP A 195 -25.22 43.70 -0.15
N ILE A 196 -25.96 43.03 0.75
CA ILE A 196 -26.58 41.73 0.45
C ILE A 196 -27.88 41.90 -0.34
N ASP A 197 -27.91 41.45 -1.59
CA ASP A 197 -29.16 41.27 -2.34
C ASP A 197 -29.89 40.01 -1.87
N LEU A 198 -31.02 40.20 -1.18
CA LEU A 198 -31.81 39.12 -0.58
C LEU A 198 -32.46 38.19 -1.61
N VAL A 199 -32.72 38.68 -2.83
CA VAL A 199 -33.34 37.87 -3.89
C VAL A 199 -32.30 36.91 -4.45
N ALA A 200 -31.13 37.42 -4.80
CA ALA A 200 -30.00 36.61 -5.26
C ALA A 200 -29.57 35.59 -4.20
N LEU A 201 -29.51 36.01 -2.93
CA LEU A 201 -29.24 35.09 -1.80
C LEU A 201 -30.33 34.01 -1.65
N GLY A 202 -31.60 34.36 -1.86
CA GLY A 202 -32.71 33.42 -1.88
C GLY A 202 -32.59 32.36 -2.98
N ILE A 203 -32.09 32.74 -4.16
CA ILE A 203 -31.79 31.80 -5.25
C ILE A 203 -30.62 30.88 -4.86
N ALA A 204 -29.56 31.42 -4.25
CA ALA A 204 -28.45 30.61 -3.75
C ALA A 204 -28.92 29.58 -2.70
N ALA A 205 -29.80 29.97 -1.77
CA ALA A 205 -30.40 29.05 -0.79
C ALA A 205 -31.24 27.94 -1.46
N LEU A 206 -31.97 28.27 -2.54
CA LEU A 206 -32.69 27.27 -3.33
C LEU A 206 -31.73 26.31 -4.05
N CYS A 207 -30.58 26.78 -4.52
CA CYS A 207 -29.53 25.92 -5.08
C CYS A 207 -28.95 24.96 -4.04
N VAL A 208 -28.71 25.42 -2.81
CA VAL A 208 -28.31 24.54 -1.67
C VAL A 208 -29.36 23.45 -1.44
N LEU A 209 -30.64 23.82 -1.39
CA LEU A 209 -31.74 22.86 -1.25
C LEU A 209 -31.79 21.88 -2.43
N ALA A 210 -31.67 22.37 -3.66
CA ALA A 210 -31.65 21.54 -4.87
C ALA A 210 -30.47 20.56 -4.84
N PHE A 211 -29.28 21.00 -4.46
CA PHE A 211 -28.10 20.15 -4.31
C PHE A 211 -28.35 19.06 -3.26
N TYR A 212 -28.87 19.42 -2.10
CA TYR A 212 -29.24 18.47 -1.05
C TYR A 212 -30.27 17.43 -1.53
N LEU A 213 -31.32 17.86 -2.24
CA LEU A 213 -32.34 16.97 -2.80
C LEU A 213 -31.76 16.02 -3.86
N LEU A 214 -30.88 16.50 -4.73
CA LEU A 214 -30.17 15.66 -5.72
C LEU A 214 -29.34 14.57 -5.03
N THR A 215 -28.62 14.94 -3.95
CA THR A 215 -27.87 13.98 -3.12
C THR A 215 -28.82 12.99 -2.45
N ARG A 216 -29.96 13.45 -1.94
CA ARG A 216 -30.93 12.61 -1.22
C ARG A 216 -31.65 11.62 -2.14
N TRP A 217 -31.92 12.01 -3.38
CA TRP A 217 -32.48 11.15 -4.42
C TRP A 217 -31.44 10.30 -5.15
N GLN A 218 -30.19 10.31 -4.69
CA GLN A 218 -29.11 9.49 -5.23
C GLN A 218 -28.94 9.71 -6.74
N VAL A 219 -29.00 10.95 -7.20
CA VAL A 219 -28.69 11.26 -8.60
C VAL A 219 -27.18 11.17 -8.77
N TRP A 220 -26.71 10.28 -9.65
CA TRP A 220 -25.27 10.00 -9.87
C TRP A 220 -24.65 10.86 -10.98
N ARG A 221 -25.43 11.70 -11.66
CA ARG A 221 -25.00 12.43 -12.85
C ARG A 221 -24.38 13.78 -12.47
N GLY A 222 -23.06 13.88 -12.60
CA GLY A 222 -22.27 15.11 -12.36
C GLY A 222 -22.78 16.39 -13.04
N PRO A 223 -23.35 16.38 -14.27
CA PRO A 223 -23.80 17.60 -14.93
C PRO A 223 -24.90 18.38 -14.18
N PHE A 224 -25.75 17.70 -13.41
CA PHE A 224 -26.80 18.39 -12.63
C PHE A 224 -26.21 19.14 -11.44
N TYR A 225 -25.27 18.53 -10.71
CA TYR A 225 -24.56 19.21 -9.63
C TYR A 225 -23.73 20.38 -10.16
N PHE A 226 -23.09 20.21 -11.32
CA PHE A 226 -22.37 21.30 -11.97
C PHE A 226 -23.30 22.46 -12.36
N ALA A 227 -24.47 22.18 -12.95
CA ALA A 227 -25.44 23.21 -13.29
C ALA A 227 -25.95 23.97 -12.05
N VAL A 228 -26.26 23.25 -10.96
CA VAL A 228 -26.63 23.88 -9.68
C VAL A 228 -25.49 24.74 -9.14
N GLY A 229 -24.25 24.25 -9.21
CA GLY A 229 -23.07 25.00 -8.81
C GLY A 229 -22.86 26.29 -9.61
N VAL A 230 -23.05 26.26 -10.94
CA VAL A 230 -22.95 27.47 -11.79
C VAL A 230 -24.04 28.48 -11.46
N VAL A 231 -25.29 28.04 -11.25
CA VAL A 231 -26.37 28.96 -10.86
C VAL A 231 -26.10 29.54 -9.48
N MET A 232 -25.62 28.73 -8.54
CA MET A 232 -25.25 29.19 -7.20
C MET A 232 -24.11 30.20 -7.26
N TRP A 233 -23.07 29.93 -8.06
CA TRP A 233 -21.95 30.84 -8.29
C TRP A 233 -22.42 32.22 -8.78
N LEU A 234 -23.20 32.26 -9.86
CA LEU A 234 -23.77 33.50 -10.40
C LEU A 234 -24.69 34.23 -9.42
N SER A 235 -25.44 33.47 -8.60
CA SER A 235 -26.34 34.05 -7.61
C SER A 235 -25.58 34.62 -6.41
N MET A 236 -24.46 34.00 -6.01
CA MET A 236 -23.60 34.51 -4.95
C MET A 236 -22.93 35.81 -5.37
N GLU A 237 -22.36 35.85 -6.58
CA GLU A 237 -21.80 37.08 -7.18
C GLU A 237 -22.82 38.22 -7.17
N ALA A 238 -24.03 37.96 -7.66
CA ALA A 238 -25.12 38.94 -7.68
C ALA A 238 -25.65 39.32 -6.28
N SER A 239 -25.35 38.52 -5.25
CA SER A 239 -25.79 38.75 -3.87
C SER A 239 -24.84 39.59 -3.04
N GLY A 240 -23.65 39.93 -3.54
CA GLY A 240 -22.61 40.62 -2.76
C GLY A 240 -21.87 39.71 -1.76
N VAL A 241 -22.12 38.40 -1.79
CA VAL A 241 -21.40 37.41 -0.98
C VAL A 241 -20.41 36.67 -1.87
N SER A 242 -19.14 36.56 -1.48
CA SER A 242 -18.10 35.92 -2.31
C SER A 242 -18.56 34.52 -2.77
N PRO A 243 -18.58 34.27 -4.09
CA PRO A 243 -18.96 32.98 -4.64
C PRO A 243 -18.15 31.79 -4.12
N THR A 244 -16.92 32.01 -3.67
CA THR A 244 -16.08 30.99 -3.03
C THR A 244 -16.75 30.30 -1.84
N ILE A 245 -17.51 31.05 -1.03
CA ILE A 245 -18.28 30.52 0.11
C ILE A 245 -19.33 29.54 -0.38
N GLY A 246 -19.92 29.79 -1.55
CA GLY A 246 -20.87 28.88 -2.18
C GLY A 246 -20.23 27.53 -2.50
N GLY A 247 -18.99 27.55 -2.99
CA GLY A 247 -18.17 26.35 -3.16
C GLY A 247 -18.04 25.55 -1.87
N VAL A 248 -17.63 26.19 -0.77
CA VAL A 248 -17.48 25.55 0.55
C VAL A 248 -18.78 24.89 1.01
N VAL A 249 -19.91 25.63 0.96
CA VAL A 249 -21.22 25.14 1.40
C VAL A 249 -21.63 23.90 0.61
N LEU A 250 -21.45 23.91 -0.71
CA LEU A 250 -21.73 22.75 -1.55
C LEU A 250 -20.79 21.57 -1.23
N GLY A 251 -19.51 21.83 -0.97
CA GLY A 251 -18.53 20.83 -0.56
C GLY A 251 -18.91 20.14 0.76
N LEU A 252 -19.38 20.91 1.74
CA LEU A 252 -19.84 20.41 3.04
C LEU A 252 -21.07 19.49 2.95
N LEU A 253 -21.88 19.62 1.88
CA LEU A 253 -23.03 18.76 1.61
C LEU A 253 -22.65 17.42 0.97
N VAL A 254 -21.44 17.29 0.42
CA VAL A 254 -20.97 16.05 -0.21
C VAL A 254 -20.70 15.00 0.87
N SER A 255 -21.51 13.95 0.88
CA SER A 255 -21.46 12.92 1.92
C SER A 255 -20.14 12.15 1.93
N ALA A 256 -19.52 12.03 3.11
CA ALA A 256 -18.33 11.25 3.38
C ALA A 256 -18.68 10.14 4.39
N TYR A 257 -18.37 8.89 4.05
CA TYR A 257 -18.60 7.75 4.94
C TYR A 257 -17.60 6.64 4.63
N PRO A 258 -17.17 5.87 5.64
CA PRO A 258 -16.22 4.80 5.43
C PRO A 258 -16.90 3.71 4.57
N PRO A 259 -16.14 3.02 3.68
CA PRO A 259 -16.67 1.92 2.89
C PRO A 259 -17.36 0.89 3.79
N ARG A 260 -18.61 0.55 3.47
CA ARG A 260 -19.35 -0.45 4.25
C ARG A 260 -18.88 -1.84 3.87
N ARG A 261 -18.59 -2.67 4.87
CA ARG A 261 -18.13 -4.05 4.68
C ARG A 261 -18.97 -4.84 3.67
N SER A 262 -20.30 -4.77 3.76
CA SER A 262 -21.21 -5.46 2.84
C SER A 262 -21.08 -5.02 1.37
N GLU A 263 -20.76 -3.75 1.12
CA GLU A 263 -20.58 -3.20 -0.23
C GLU A 263 -19.24 -3.64 -0.83
N VAL A 264 -18.19 -3.69 0.01
CA VAL A 264 -16.86 -4.19 -0.37
C VAL A 264 -16.92 -5.68 -0.67
N GLU A 265 -17.56 -6.48 0.19
CA GLU A 265 -17.77 -7.92 -0.02
C GLU A 265 -18.57 -8.19 -1.31
N SER A 266 -19.65 -7.43 -1.54
CA SER A 266 -20.44 -7.53 -2.78
C SER A 266 -19.61 -7.20 -4.04
N ALA A 267 -18.71 -6.21 -3.95
CA ALA A 267 -17.81 -5.87 -5.04
C ALA A 267 -16.76 -6.96 -5.30
N GLY A 268 -16.26 -7.61 -4.24
CA GLY A 268 -15.38 -8.78 -4.33
C GLY A 268 -16.05 -9.95 -5.07
N LEU A 269 -17.29 -10.27 -4.71
CA LEU A 269 -18.08 -11.34 -5.35
C LEU A 269 -18.30 -11.07 -6.85
N LEU A 270 -18.69 -9.86 -7.24
CA LEU A 270 -18.90 -9.49 -8.64
C LEU A 270 -17.59 -9.50 -9.45
N THR A 271 -16.48 -9.11 -8.83
CA THR A 271 -15.15 -9.17 -9.45
C THR A 271 -14.69 -10.63 -9.66
N ARG A 272 -14.97 -11.51 -8.69
CA ARG A 272 -14.74 -12.96 -8.81
C ARG A 272 -15.61 -13.58 -9.91
N ALA A 273 -16.88 -13.20 -9.98
CA ALA A 273 -17.80 -13.63 -11.03
C ALA A 273 -17.34 -13.18 -12.43
N PHE A 274 -16.86 -11.94 -12.58
CA PHE A 274 -16.25 -11.46 -13.83
C PHE A 274 -14.98 -12.24 -14.21
N ARG A 275 -14.14 -12.61 -13.22
CA ARG A 275 -12.98 -13.48 -13.45
C ARG A 275 -13.36 -14.88 -13.94
N GLN A 276 -14.45 -15.43 -13.41
CA GLN A 276 -14.97 -16.75 -13.78
C GLN A 276 -15.71 -16.72 -15.13
N SER A 277 -16.35 -15.59 -15.45
CA SER A 277 -17.07 -15.35 -16.70
C SER A 277 -16.82 -13.92 -17.20
N PRO A 278 -15.88 -13.71 -18.14
CA PRO A 278 -15.50 -12.40 -18.67
C PRO A 278 -16.57 -11.72 -19.56
N ASP A 279 -17.77 -11.54 -19.03
CA ASP A 279 -18.91 -10.92 -19.71
C ASP A 279 -18.92 -9.39 -19.53
N PRO A 280 -19.19 -8.58 -20.58
CA PRO A 280 -19.29 -7.13 -20.47
C PRO A 280 -20.33 -6.61 -19.46
N ALA A 281 -21.43 -7.33 -19.22
CA ALA A 281 -22.40 -6.90 -18.22
C ALA A 281 -21.87 -7.13 -16.79
N LEU A 282 -21.24 -8.28 -16.53
CA LEU A 282 -20.52 -8.54 -15.28
C LEU A 282 -19.36 -7.56 -15.06
N ALA A 283 -18.60 -7.24 -16.11
CA ALA A 283 -17.54 -6.22 -16.04
C ALA A 283 -18.09 -4.85 -15.62
N ARG A 284 -19.25 -4.45 -16.17
CA ARG A 284 -19.91 -3.21 -15.81
C ARG A 284 -20.46 -3.25 -14.38
N GLN A 285 -21.05 -4.36 -13.96
CA GLN A 285 -21.58 -4.52 -12.60
C GLN A 285 -20.46 -4.52 -11.57
N ALA A 286 -19.37 -5.26 -11.79
CA ALA A 286 -18.18 -5.26 -10.94
C ALA A 286 -17.55 -3.86 -10.84
N LYS A 287 -17.44 -3.15 -11.97
CA LYS A 287 -16.98 -1.76 -11.98
C LYS A 287 -17.90 -0.86 -11.14
N LEU A 288 -19.21 -0.92 -11.37
CA LEU A 288 -20.18 -0.09 -10.64
C LEU A 288 -20.25 -0.44 -9.15
N SER A 289 -20.06 -1.71 -8.75
CA SER A 289 -20.05 -2.10 -7.34
C SER A 289 -18.81 -1.57 -6.62
N VAL A 290 -17.63 -1.62 -7.25
CA VAL A 290 -16.41 -1.01 -6.70
C VAL A 290 -16.57 0.51 -6.59
N GLU A 291 -17.11 1.17 -7.62
CA GLU A 291 -17.37 2.61 -7.58
C GLU A 291 -18.42 3.02 -6.53
N ARG A 292 -19.34 2.12 -6.14
CA ARG A 292 -20.37 2.41 -5.14
C ARG A 292 -19.91 2.18 -3.70
N ALA A 293 -18.95 1.28 -3.49
CA ALA A 293 -18.39 0.98 -2.17
C ALA A 293 -17.59 2.17 -1.60
N ILE A 294 -17.19 3.12 -2.44
CA ILE A 294 -16.45 4.33 -2.08
C ILE A 294 -17.42 5.52 -1.99
N SER A 295 -17.26 6.36 -0.97
CA SER A 295 -18.13 7.53 -0.79
C SER A 295 -18.04 8.53 -1.96
N PRO A 296 -19.12 9.30 -2.23
CA PRO A 296 -19.09 10.37 -3.23
C PRO A 296 -17.97 11.39 -3.00
N ASN A 297 -17.70 11.74 -1.74
CA ASN A 297 -16.63 12.66 -1.35
C ASN A 297 -15.26 12.17 -1.86
N GLU A 298 -14.86 10.94 -1.53
CA GLU A 298 -13.60 10.33 -1.97
C GLU A 298 -13.50 10.21 -3.51
N ARG A 299 -14.60 9.86 -4.18
CA ARG A 299 -14.63 9.74 -5.65
C ARG A 299 -14.46 11.07 -6.35
N ILE A 300 -15.14 12.11 -5.86
CA ILE A 300 -15.03 13.46 -6.41
C ILE A 300 -13.66 14.04 -6.06
N GLY A 301 -13.16 13.83 -4.84
CA GLY A 301 -11.82 14.21 -4.40
C GLY A 301 -10.72 13.61 -5.27
N ALA A 302 -10.75 12.30 -5.52
CA ALA A 302 -9.79 11.63 -6.40
C ALA A 302 -9.76 12.19 -7.83
N LEU A 303 -10.87 12.78 -8.29
CA LEU A 303 -10.93 13.49 -9.57
C LEU A 303 -10.42 14.92 -9.45
N LEU A 304 -10.86 15.70 -8.46
CA LEU A 304 -10.63 17.15 -8.38
C LEU A 304 -9.30 17.55 -7.73
N VAL A 305 -8.77 16.78 -6.77
CA VAL A 305 -7.51 17.10 -6.08
C VAL A 305 -6.35 17.38 -7.05
N PRO A 306 -6.11 16.54 -8.09
CA PRO A 306 -5.05 16.83 -9.06
C PRO A 306 -5.33 18.10 -9.88
N TRP A 307 -6.58 18.38 -10.27
CA TRP A 307 -6.89 19.61 -11.01
C TRP A 307 -6.69 20.85 -10.16
N SER A 308 -7.07 20.77 -8.88
CA SER A 308 -6.86 21.86 -7.95
C SER A 308 -5.36 22.15 -7.77
N GLY A 309 -4.59 21.12 -7.41
CA GLY A 309 -3.16 21.25 -7.12
C GLY A 309 -2.28 21.54 -8.33
N TYR A 310 -2.65 21.09 -9.54
CA TYR A 310 -1.84 21.27 -10.75
C TYR A 310 -2.31 22.37 -11.70
N VAL A 311 -3.55 22.84 -11.57
CA VAL A 311 -4.10 23.86 -12.47
C VAL A 311 -4.65 25.05 -11.71
N VAL A 312 -5.64 24.85 -10.84
CA VAL A 312 -6.34 25.96 -10.17
C VAL A 312 -5.36 26.81 -9.35
N VAL A 313 -4.65 26.17 -8.41
CA VAL A 313 -3.76 26.87 -7.48
C VAL A 313 -2.54 27.50 -8.19
N PRO A 314 -1.85 26.82 -9.12
CA PRO A 314 -0.77 27.45 -9.89
C PRO A 314 -1.22 28.59 -10.81
N VAL A 315 -2.39 28.48 -11.46
CA VAL A 315 -2.93 29.58 -12.29
C VAL A 315 -3.32 30.77 -11.42
N PHE A 316 -3.93 30.51 -10.26
CA PHE A 316 -4.22 31.53 -9.26
C PHE A 316 -2.95 32.26 -8.81
N ALA A 317 -1.89 31.53 -8.47
CA ALA A 317 -0.62 32.14 -8.10
C ALA A 317 0.01 32.94 -9.25
N LEU A 318 -0.12 32.46 -10.50
CA LEU A 318 0.37 33.18 -11.67
C LEU A 318 -0.35 34.53 -11.87
N ALA A 319 -1.65 34.57 -11.57
CA ALA A 319 -2.48 35.77 -11.71
C ALA A 319 -2.27 36.80 -10.59
N ASN A 320 -2.03 36.35 -9.34
CA ASN A 320 -2.06 37.24 -8.17
C ASN A 320 -0.71 37.46 -7.49
N ALA A 321 0.31 36.65 -7.76
CA ALA A 321 1.61 36.82 -7.12
C ALA A 321 2.54 37.80 -7.86
N GLY A 322 2.18 38.25 -9.07
CA GLY A 322 2.98 39.18 -9.86
C GLY A 322 2.88 40.59 -9.31
N VAL A 323 3.87 41.01 -8.51
CA VAL A 323 3.98 42.37 -7.99
C VAL A 323 5.10 43.13 -8.71
N HIS A 324 4.86 44.42 -8.99
CA HIS A 324 5.85 45.31 -9.59
C HIS A 324 6.88 45.79 -8.55
N LEU A 325 8.00 45.09 -8.44
CA LEU A 325 9.11 45.37 -7.52
C LEU A 325 9.95 46.56 -8.01
N SER A 326 9.40 47.76 -7.93
CA SER A 326 10.16 48.99 -8.15
C SER A 326 11.06 49.31 -6.95
N THR A 327 12.13 50.08 -7.19
CA THR A 327 13.00 50.58 -6.12
C THR A 327 12.23 51.42 -5.10
N GLU A 328 11.25 52.19 -5.57
CA GLU A 328 10.35 53.01 -4.77
C GLU A 328 9.42 52.13 -3.93
N LEU A 329 8.76 51.14 -4.52
CA LEU A 329 7.86 50.23 -3.79
C LEU A 329 8.63 49.43 -2.74
N MET A 330 9.84 48.95 -3.04
CA MET A 330 10.67 48.24 -2.05
C MET A 330 11.06 49.16 -0.89
N ALA A 331 11.37 50.44 -1.15
CA ALA A 331 11.67 51.40 -0.09
C ALA A 331 10.43 51.73 0.76
N GLN A 332 9.26 51.84 0.14
CA GLN A 332 7.97 52.08 0.81
C GLN A 332 7.51 50.84 1.62
N ALA A 333 7.63 49.64 1.06
CA ALA A 333 7.21 48.40 1.70
C ALA A 333 7.99 48.12 3.00
N VAL A 334 9.25 48.54 3.11
CA VAL A 334 10.04 48.38 4.35
C VAL A 334 9.54 49.27 5.49
N THR A 335 8.85 50.37 5.18
CA THR A 335 8.27 51.29 6.17
C THR A 335 6.74 51.21 6.26
N SER A 336 6.09 50.50 5.33
CA SER A 336 4.64 50.34 5.30
C SER A 336 4.14 49.55 6.52
N PRO A 337 3.19 50.10 7.29
CA PRO A 337 2.51 49.38 8.35
C PRO A 337 1.77 48.11 7.86
N ILE A 338 1.32 48.09 6.60
CA ILE A 338 0.63 46.94 6.01
C ILE A 338 1.63 45.83 5.76
N THR A 339 2.72 46.11 5.03
CA THR A 339 3.75 45.10 4.73
C THR A 339 4.35 44.52 6.02
N ILE A 340 4.75 45.38 6.97
CA ILE A 340 5.32 44.95 8.26
C ILE A 340 4.26 44.19 9.07
N GLY A 341 3.04 44.69 9.12
CA GLY A 341 1.93 44.07 9.84
C GLY A 341 1.64 42.66 9.34
N VAL A 342 1.51 42.48 8.02
CA VAL A 342 1.33 41.16 7.40
C VAL A 342 2.51 40.25 7.71
N PHE A 343 3.73 40.73 7.48
CA PHE A 343 4.94 39.94 7.68
C PHE A 343 5.08 39.44 9.12
N VAL A 344 4.94 40.34 10.10
CA VAL A 344 5.06 39.99 11.52
C VAL A 344 3.90 39.11 11.96
N ALA A 345 2.67 39.35 11.49
CA ALA A 345 1.53 38.53 11.85
C ALA A 345 1.66 37.09 11.32
N LEU A 346 2.08 36.90 10.06
CA LEU A 346 2.26 35.57 9.48
C LEU A 346 3.49 34.85 10.03
N VAL A 347 4.63 35.53 10.23
CA VAL A 347 5.86 34.85 10.70
C VAL A 347 5.86 34.67 12.21
N VAL A 348 5.57 35.72 12.97
CA VAL A 348 5.65 35.72 14.44
C VAL A 348 4.31 35.36 15.06
N GLY A 349 3.22 35.95 14.55
CA GLY A 349 1.87 35.71 15.08
C GLY A 349 1.46 34.25 14.96
N LYS A 350 1.63 33.61 13.80
CA LYS A 350 1.31 32.18 13.60
C LYS A 350 2.21 31.28 14.44
N PHE A 351 3.52 31.53 14.40
CA PHE A 351 4.50 30.78 15.18
C PHE A 351 4.18 30.76 16.67
N LEU A 352 3.91 31.94 17.26
CA LEU A 352 3.56 32.06 18.68
C LEU A 352 2.15 31.55 18.96
N GLY A 353 1.17 31.89 18.13
CA GLY A 353 -0.22 31.48 18.30
C GLY A 353 -0.36 29.96 18.34
N VAL A 354 0.09 29.28 17.29
CA VAL A 354 0.04 27.82 17.18
C VAL A 354 0.94 27.15 18.23
N GLY A 355 2.20 27.57 18.31
CA GLY A 355 3.20 26.92 19.17
C GLY A 355 2.90 27.05 20.67
N VAL A 356 2.53 28.26 21.13
CA VAL A 356 2.20 28.49 22.55
C VAL A 356 0.89 27.80 22.91
N ALA A 357 -0.15 27.91 22.10
CA ALA A 357 -1.44 27.29 22.39
C ALA A 357 -1.34 25.76 22.41
N ALA A 358 -0.62 25.15 21.46
CA ALA A 358 -0.39 23.71 21.47
C ALA A 358 0.42 23.28 22.72
N THR A 359 1.46 24.03 23.08
CA THR A 359 2.25 23.78 24.29
C THR A 359 1.42 23.90 25.57
N ALA A 360 0.59 24.94 25.66
CA ALA A 360 -0.29 25.17 26.80
C ALA A 360 -1.34 24.06 26.89
N ALA A 361 -1.98 23.68 25.79
CA ALA A 361 -2.98 22.62 25.74
C ALA A 361 -2.42 21.29 26.24
N VAL A 362 -1.20 20.92 25.81
CA VAL A 362 -0.51 19.71 26.27
C VAL A 362 -0.13 19.81 27.75
N ARG A 363 0.46 20.93 28.19
CA ARG A 363 0.90 21.11 29.59
C ARG A 363 -0.27 21.16 30.59
N LEU A 364 -1.39 21.75 30.19
CA LEU A 364 -2.62 21.82 30.97
C LEU A 364 -3.44 20.53 30.90
N ARG A 365 -2.96 19.50 30.18
CA ARG A 365 -3.63 18.21 29.99
C ARG A 365 -5.03 18.33 29.37
N LEU A 366 -5.22 19.34 28.51
CA LEU A 366 -6.47 19.54 27.76
C LEU A 366 -6.59 18.58 26.57
N GLY A 367 -5.49 17.93 26.17
CA GLY A 367 -5.44 16.90 25.13
C GLY A 367 -4.05 16.29 24.99
N GLN A 368 -3.91 15.35 24.06
CA GLN A 368 -2.65 14.65 23.77
C GLN A 368 -2.25 14.87 22.31
N LEU A 369 -0.94 14.93 22.05
CA LEU A 369 -0.41 14.97 20.69
C LEU A 369 -0.50 13.57 20.04
N PRO A 370 -0.55 13.48 18.69
CA PRO A 370 -0.49 12.20 18.00
C PRO A 370 0.78 11.38 18.35
N PRO A 371 0.72 10.04 18.34
CA PRO A 371 1.76 9.15 18.90
C PRO A 371 3.11 9.16 18.19
N GLY A 372 4.00 10.11 18.47
CA GLY A 372 5.28 10.26 17.76
C GLY A 372 5.52 11.68 17.24
N VAL A 373 4.57 12.57 17.48
CA VAL A 373 4.75 14.01 17.35
C VAL A 373 5.17 14.58 18.71
N ASP A 374 6.41 15.05 18.78
CA ASP A 374 6.90 15.78 19.94
C ASP A 374 6.60 17.29 19.83
N LEU A 375 6.70 18.00 20.95
CA LEU A 375 6.40 19.42 20.97
C LEU A 375 7.36 20.22 20.08
N ARG A 376 8.60 19.77 19.87
CA ARG A 376 9.57 20.45 18.98
C ARG A 376 9.14 20.37 17.52
N SER A 377 8.59 19.23 17.11
CA SER A 377 7.98 19.04 15.79
C SER A 377 6.76 19.92 15.61
N VAL A 378 5.93 20.09 16.65
CA VAL A 378 4.79 21.02 16.64
C VAL A 378 5.26 22.46 16.44
N TRP A 379 6.32 22.90 17.16
CA TRP A 379 6.90 24.23 16.95
C TRP A 379 7.49 24.40 15.54
N GLY A 380 8.05 23.34 14.95
CA GLY A 380 8.49 23.35 13.54
C GLY A 380 7.31 23.48 12.56
N GLY A 381 6.21 22.78 12.83
CA GLY A 381 4.95 22.94 12.12
C GLY A 381 4.34 24.34 12.28
N ALA A 382 4.44 24.94 13.46
CA ALA A 382 4.00 26.30 13.74
C ALA A 382 4.78 27.34 12.92
N VAL A 383 6.08 27.15 12.69
CA VAL A 383 6.86 27.99 11.75
C VAL A 383 6.30 27.88 10.33
N LEU A 384 6.03 26.64 9.87
CA LEU A 384 5.47 26.42 8.53
C LEU A 384 4.02 26.89 8.38
N SER A 385 3.26 27.01 9.47
CA SER A 385 1.91 27.59 9.44
C SER A 385 1.87 29.08 9.06
N GLY A 386 3.01 29.77 9.05
CA GLY A 386 3.13 31.12 8.50
C GLY A 386 3.03 31.22 6.97
N LEU A 387 2.87 30.09 6.27
CA LEU A 387 2.71 30.02 4.82
C LEU A 387 1.28 30.38 4.38
N GLY A 388 0.84 31.63 4.58
CA GLY A 388 -0.52 32.06 4.19
C GLY A 388 -0.78 32.18 2.68
N PHE A 389 0.29 32.27 1.89
CA PHE A 389 0.37 32.46 0.43
C PHE A 389 -0.98 32.56 -0.33
N THR A 390 -1.57 31.46 -0.79
CA THR A 390 -2.74 31.49 -1.70
C THR A 390 -3.95 32.19 -1.09
N VAL A 391 -4.35 31.79 0.11
CA VAL A 391 -5.53 32.35 0.77
C VAL A 391 -5.25 33.77 1.26
N SER A 392 -4.03 34.08 1.72
CA SER A 392 -3.66 35.47 2.06
C SER A 392 -3.69 36.39 0.85
N LEU A 393 -3.24 35.93 -0.33
CA LEU A 393 -3.32 36.71 -1.58
C LEU A 393 -4.79 36.91 -1.97
N PHE A 394 -5.62 35.88 -1.86
CA PHE A 394 -7.05 35.99 -2.13
C PHE A 394 -7.75 37.00 -1.21
N VAL A 395 -7.49 36.93 0.10
CA VAL A 395 -8.07 37.89 1.07
C VAL A 395 -7.56 39.30 0.86
N THR A 396 -6.37 39.49 0.29
CA THR A 396 -5.84 40.82 -0.04
C THR A 396 -6.73 41.53 -1.06
N ASP A 397 -7.16 40.82 -2.10
CA ASP A 397 -8.03 41.37 -3.13
C ASP A 397 -9.46 41.62 -2.62
N LEU A 398 -9.91 40.88 -1.59
CA LEU A 398 -11.18 41.15 -0.89
C LEU A 398 -11.09 42.30 0.11
N ALA A 399 -9.91 42.54 0.68
CA ALA A 399 -9.74 43.51 1.77
C ALA A 399 -9.47 44.93 1.30
N PHE A 400 -8.92 45.09 0.09
CA PHE A 400 -8.46 46.38 -0.42
C PHE A 400 -8.90 46.59 -1.87
N ASP A 401 -9.53 47.72 -2.14
CA ASP A 401 -9.78 48.19 -3.51
C ASP A 401 -8.58 48.93 -4.12
N ASP A 402 -7.70 49.45 -3.27
CA ASP A 402 -6.54 50.25 -3.67
C ASP A 402 -5.37 49.34 -4.13
N PRO A 403 -4.94 49.42 -5.40
CA PRO A 403 -3.84 48.61 -5.92
C PRO A 403 -2.52 48.80 -5.16
N GLU A 404 -2.26 49.99 -4.62
CA GLU A 404 -1.02 50.24 -3.85
C GLU A 404 -1.01 49.46 -2.53
N LEU A 405 -2.15 49.44 -1.82
CA LEU A 405 -2.29 48.68 -0.57
C LEU A 405 -2.26 47.17 -0.82
N GLN A 406 -2.82 46.72 -1.95
CA GLN A 406 -2.73 45.33 -2.38
C GLN A 406 -1.27 44.93 -2.62
N ASP A 407 -0.50 45.73 -3.37
CA ASP A 407 0.90 45.45 -3.66
C ASP A 407 1.77 45.43 -2.37
N GLU A 408 1.55 46.37 -1.45
CA GLU A 408 2.21 46.38 -0.14
C GLU A 408 1.92 45.11 0.67
N ALA A 409 0.67 44.64 0.68
CA ALA A 409 0.27 43.41 1.35
C ALA A 409 0.88 42.17 0.68
N ARG A 410 0.84 42.08 -0.66
CA ARG A 410 1.44 40.99 -1.45
C ARG A 410 2.94 40.86 -1.18
N VAL A 411 3.69 41.96 -1.10
CA VAL A 411 5.11 41.96 -0.71
C VAL A 411 5.30 41.36 0.69
N GLY A 412 4.46 41.74 1.66
CA GLY A 412 4.48 41.20 3.02
C GLY A 412 4.22 39.68 3.06
N ILE A 413 3.22 39.21 2.31
CA ILE A 413 2.86 37.79 2.19
C ILE A 413 4.03 36.98 1.59
N LEU A 414 4.61 37.46 0.49
CA LEU A 414 5.72 36.79 -0.19
C LEU A 414 6.97 36.73 0.70
N ALA A 415 7.31 37.84 1.36
CA ALA A 415 8.42 37.89 2.31
C ALA A 415 8.20 36.93 3.49
N ALA A 416 6.97 36.87 4.02
CA ALA A 416 6.61 35.94 5.08
C ALA A 416 6.72 34.49 4.63
N ALA A 417 6.22 34.16 3.43
CA ALA A 417 6.25 32.80 2.90
C ALA A 417 7.68 32.29 2.70
N VAL A 418 8.56 33.11 2.11
CA VAL A 418 10.00 32.78 1.97
C VAL A 418 10.65 32.61 3.34
N THR A 419 10.37 33.51 4.28
CA THR A 419 10.94 33.47 5.63
C THR A 419 10.48 32.24 6.41
N ALA A 420 9.18 31.94 6.39
CA ALA A 420 8.60 30.75 7.03
C ALA A 420 9.17 29.45 6.44
N ALA A 421 9.30 29.37 5.11
CA ALA A 421 9.91 28.22 4.44
C ALA A 421 11.39 28.05 4.84
N VAL A 422 12.18 29.12 4.87
CA VAL A 422 13.59 29.08 5.27
C VAL A 422 13.74 28.75 6.75
N LEU A 423 12.97 29.40 7.63
CA LEU A 423 13.01 29.15 9.07
C LEU A 423 12.55 27.74 9.41
N GLY A 424 11.49 27.24 8.77
CA GLY A 424 11.05 25.86 8.92
C GLY A 424 12.11 24.89 8.42
N ALA A 425 12.75 25.19 7.28
CA ALA A 425 13.84 24.39 6.75
C ALA A 425 15.04 24.34 7.69
N VAL A 426 15.42 25.48 8.27
CA VAL A 426 16.50 25.58 9.26
C VAL A 426 16.11 24.84 10.55
N TRP A 427 14.87 25.00 11.03
CA TRP A 427 14.37 24.35 12.24
C TRP A 427 14.48 22.82 12.13
N PHE A 428 13.93 22.24 11.07
CA PHE A 428 13.98 20.78 10.86
C PHE A 428 15.38 20.27 10.54
N ARG A 429 16.25 21.07 9.90
CA ARG A 429 17.68 20.72 9.73
C ARG A 429 18.43 20.74 11.06
N LEU A 430 18.14 21.68 11.96
CA LEU A 430 18.76 21.75 13.28
C LEU A 430 18.25 20.64 14.21
N LEU A 431 16.97 20.28 14.10
CA LEU A 431 16.40 19.10 14.77
C LEU A 431 17.01 17.81 14.22
N GLY A 432 17.05 17.63 12.90
CA GLY A 432 17.64 16.43 12.26
C GLY A 432 19.14 16.26 12.51
N ARG A 433 19.88 17.35 12.81
CA ARG A 433 21.29 17.26 13.26
C ARG A 433 21.44 16.81 14.71
N ARG A 434 20.41 17.03 15.55
CA ARG A 434 20.35 16.48 16.90
C ARG A 434 19.83 15.05 16.90
N ASP A 435 18.85 14.71 16.06
CA ASP A 435 18.33 13.35 15.91
C ASP A 435 19.29 12.39 15.16
N HIS A 436 20.33 12.91 14.52
CA HIS A 436 21.46 12.09 14.01
C HIS A 436 22.60 11.92 15.03
N ALA A 437 22.71 12.82 16.01
CA ALA A 437 23.59 12.64 17.17
C ALA A 437 22.88 11.84 18.29
N GLU A 438 21.55 11.87 18.29
CA GLU A 438 20.60 11.11 19.09
C GLU A 438 19.67 10.35 18.13
N GLU A 439 20.17 9.34 17.40
CA GLU A 439 19.30 8.18 17.20
C GLU A 439 18.95 7.73 18.61
N THR A 440 17.79 8.18 19.10
CA THR A 440 17.47 8.08 20.51
C THR A 440 17.64 6.62 20.90
N PRO A 441 18.35 6.29 21.99
CA PRO A 441 18.37 4.93 22.51
C PRO A 441 16.95 4.34 22.63
N ALA A 442 15.93 5.19 22.76
CA ALA A 442 14.51 4.86 22.75
C ALA A 442 13.96 4.38 21.38
N ALA A 443 14.28 4.99 20.23
CA ALA A 443 13.77 4.55 18.92
C ALA A 443 14.44 3.26 18.40
N ARG A 444 15.56 2.87 19.03
CA ARG A 444 16.17 1.55 18.89
C ARG A 444 15.72 0.58 19.97
N ARG A 445 14.98 1.03 20.98
CA ARG A 445 14.51 0.17 22.06
C ARG A 445 13.03 -0.15 21.90
N LEU A 446 12.67 -1.31 22.40
CA LEU A 446 11.28 -1.73 22.44
C LEU A 446 10.52 -0.86 23.45
N ASP A 447 9.46 -0.19 23.00
CA ASP A 447 8.59 0.65 23.82
C ASP A 447 7.10 0.35 23.54
N PRO A 448 6.29 0.04 24.58
CA PRO A 448 6.71 -0.35 25.93
C PRO A 448 7.52 -1.66 25.92
N PRO A 449 8.35 -1.93 26.95
CA PRO A 449 9.04 -3.20 27.08
C PRO A 449 8.05 -4.37 27.17
N VAL A 450 8.57 -5.60 27.05
CA VAL A 450 7.74 -6.80 27.19
C VAL A 450 7.14 -6.86 28.59
N ASP A 451 5.82 -7.02 28.64
CA ASP A 451 5.06 -7.23 29.87
C ASP A 451 4.38 -8.62 29.80
N PRO A 452 4.82 -9.62 30.58
CA PRO A 452 4.25 -10.97 30.54
C PRO A 452 2.77 -11.07 30.96
N ALA A 453 2.22 -10.05 31.62
CA ALA A 453 0.79 -10.00 31.93
C ALA A 453 -0.07 -9.55 30.73
N ARG A 454 0.56 -8.90 29.74
CA ARG A 454 -0.07 -8.32 28.57
C ARG A 454 0.31 -9.03 27.27
N ASP A 455 1.59 -9.31 27.09
CA ASP A 455 2.18 -9.87 25.88
C ASP A 455 2.09 -11.40 25.92
N HIS A 456 1.82 -12.00 24.75
CA HIS A 456 1.87 -13.45 24.59
C HIS A 456 3.34 -13.89 24.50
N VAL A 457 3.79 -14.64 25.51
CA VAL A 457 5.16 -15.14 25.60
C VAL A 457 5.20 -16.63 25.27
N ARG A 458 6.16 -17.04 24.45
CA ARG A 458 6.48 -18.44 24.16
C ARG A 458 7.88 -18.77 24.68
N GLY A 459 7.95 -19.68 25.65
CA GLY A 459 9.17 -19.99 26.39
C GLY A 459 9.09 -19.53 27.84
N SER A 460 10.22 -19.60 28.56
CA SER A 460 10.27 -19.18 29.98
C SER A 460 10.20 -17.66 30.11
N VAL A 461 9.32 -17.15 30.98
CA VAL A 461 9.19 -15.71 31.24
C VAL A 461 10.51 -15.10 31.75
N GLY A 462 11.29 -15.87 32.52
CA GLY A 462 12.58 -15.47 33.06
C GLY A 462 13.79 -15.77 32.15
N ALA A 463 13.56 -16.12 30.89
CA ALA A 463 14.62 -16.42 29.94
C ALA A 463 15.58 -15.22 29.76
N PRO A 464 16.91 -15.44 29.75
CA PRO A 464 17.91 -14.38 29.60
C PRO A 464 18.01 -13.82 28.17
N LEU A 465 17.50 -14.55 27.17
CA LEU A 465 17.42 -14.11 25.78
C LEU A 465 15.96 -13.82 25.43
N GLU A 466 15.71 -12.62 24.92
CA GLU A 466 14.41 -12.16 24.43
C GLU A 466 14.49 -11.85 22.94
N LEU A 467 13.50 -12.36 22.20
CA LEU A 467 13.26 -11.98 20.82
C LEU A 467 11.80 -11.53 20.67
N VAL A 468 11.59 -10.27 20.30
CA VAL A 468 10.26 -9.72 19.98
C VAL A 468 10.15 -9.54 18.48
N GLU A 469 9.08 -10.05 17.88
CA GLU A 469 8.72 -9.84 16.48
C GLU A 469 7.48 -8.95 16.38
N PHE A 470 7.59 -7.87 15.60
CA PHE A 470 6.43 -7.19 15.04
C PHE A 470 6.11 -7.80 13.68
N GLY A 471 4.96 -8.44 13.59
CA GLY A 471 4.60 -9.25 12.44
C GLY A 471 3.16 -9.09 11.98
N ASP A 472 2.97 -9.41 10.71
CA ASP A 472 1.69 -9.46 10.02
C ASP A 472 1.47 -10.90 9.54
N VAL A 473 0.31 -11.47 9.88
CA VAL A 473 -0.03 -12.87 9.61
C VAL A 473 -0.15 -13.17 8.11
N GLU A 474 -0.57 -12.21 7.29
CA GLU A 474 -0.67 -12.37 5.83
C GLU A 474 0.64 -12.04 5.11
N CYS A 475 1.58 -11.39 5.81
CA CYS A 475 2.86 -10.99 5.23
C CYS A 475 3.75 -12.21 4.89
N PRO A 476 4.19 -12.36 3.62
CA PRO A 476 5.02 -13.49 3.21
C PRO A 476 6.45 -13.43 3.79
N PHE A 477 6.90 -12.25 4.25
CA PHE A 477 8.19 -12.11 4.91
C PHE A 477 8.14 -12.61 6.37
N CYS A 478 7.03 -12.35 7.07
CA CYS A 478 6.78 -12.87 8.43
C CYS A 478 6.58 -14.38 8.39
N GLY A 479 5.82 -14.89 7.40
CA GLY A 479 5.67 -16.32 7.18
C GLY A 479 7.00 -17.05 6.98
N ARG A 480 7.96 -16.46 6.24
CA ARG A 480 9.33 -17.01 6.13
C ARG A 480 10.13 -16.95 7.42
N ALA A 481 9.86 -15.98 8.30
CA ALA A 481 10.55 -15.86 9.57
C ALA A 481 10.15 -16.95 10.58
N THR A 482 8.96 -17.55 10.47
CA THR A 482 8.52 -18.65 11.35
C THR A 482 9.48 -19.84 11.37
N GLY A 483 10.10 -20.17 10.22
CA GLY A 483 11.11 -21.21 10.11
C GLY A 483 12.40 -20.85 10.86
N VAL A 484 12.82 -19.60 10.77
CA VAL A 484 13.98 -19.04 11.48
C VAL A 484 13.74 -19.09 13.00
N LEU A 485 12.55 -18.68 13.45
CA LEU A 485 12.17 -18.74 14.86
C LEU A 485 12.17 -20.17 15.42
N SER A 486 11.63 -21.12 14.66
CA SER A 486 11.60 -22.54 15.04
C SER A 486 13.02 -23.10 15.23
N GLU A 487 13.96 -22.66 14.39
CA GLU A 487 15.37 -23.04 14.50
C GLU A 487 16.07 -22.38 15.70
N LEU A 488 15.83 -21.08 15.95
CA LEU A 488 16.35 -20.37 17.12
C LEU A 488 15.85 -21.00 18.42
N ARG A 489 14.57 -21.36 18.51
CA ARG A 489 14.00 -22.04 19.69
C ARG A 489 14.63 -23.41 19.92
N ARG A 490 14.86 -24.19 18.86
CA ARG A 490 15.56 -25.49 18.97
C ARG A 490 17.01 -25.32 19.41
N ARG A 491 17.66 -24.22 19.05
CA ARG A 491 19.05 -23.92 19.42
C ARG A 491 19.20 -23.44 20.86
N PHE A 492 18.32 -22.55 21.31
CA PHE A 492 18.43 -21.90 22.62
C PHE A 492 17.52 -22.51 23.70
N GLY A 493 16.52 -23.31 23.31
CA GLY A 493 15.63 -24.00 24.26
C GLY A 493 14.94 -23.02 25.21
N ASP A 494 14.97 -23.34 26.50
CA ASP A 494 14.35 -22.54 27.56
C ASP A 494 15.10 -21.23 27.87
N ASP A 495 16.30 -21.02 27.31
CA ASP A 495 17.05 -19.78 27.45
C ASP A 495 16.48 -18.64 26.59
N LEU A 496 15.52 -18.93 25.69
CA LEU A 496 14.89 -17.94 24.79
C LEU A 496 13.40 -17.76 25.09
N ARG A 497 12.99 -16.52 25.37
CA ARG A 497 11.60 -16.08 25.30
C ARG A 497 11.32 -15.40 23.96
N TYR A 498 10.27 -15.85 23.29
CA TYR A 498 9.78 -15.27 22.06
C TYR A 498 8.45 -14.55 22.31
N VAL A 499 8.32 -13.33 21.80
CA VAL A 499 7.13 -12.50 21.92
C VAL A 499 6.71 -12.06 20.53
N PHE A 500 5.41 -12.15 20.25
CA PHE A 500 4.83 -11.67 19.00
C PHE A 500 3.92 -10.48 19.30
N ARG A 501 4.07 -9.39 18.54
CA ARG A 501 3.20 -8.22 18.55
C ARG A 501 2.64 -8.00 17.15
N HIS A 502 1.37 -7.66 17.09
CA HIS A 502 0.66 -7.46 15.82
C HIS A 502 1.05 -6.13 15.16
N LEU A 503 1.43 -6.18 13.88
CA LEU A 503 1.60 -5.00 13.01
C LEU A 503 0.93 -5.26 11.65
N PRO A 504 -0.41 -5.39 11.60
CA PRO A 504 -1.11 -5.61 10.33
C PRO A 504 -0.90 -4.42 9.38
N LEU A 505 -0.66 -4.71 8.09
CA LEU A 505 -0.45 -3.72 7.04
C LEU A 505 -1.64 -3.74 6.06
N PRO A 506 -2.83 -3.23 6.42
CA PRO A 506 -4.07 -3.39 5.66
C PRO A 506 -4.01 -2.81 4.24
N ASP A 507 -3.15 -1.83 4.00
CA ASP A 507 -2.91 -1.24 2.67
C ASP A 507 -2.27 -2.22 1.68
N VAL A 508 -1.60 -3.26 2.20
CA VAL A 508 -0.86 -4.27 1.42
C VAL A 508 -1.48 -5.66 1.58
N HIS A 509 -2.03 -5.95 2.76
CA HIS A 509 -2.53 -7.25 3.19
C HIS A 509 -3.97 -7.09 3.72
N PRO A 510 -5.00 -7.34 2.88
CA PRO A 510 -6.39 -6.99 3.20
C PRO A 510 -7.02 -7.81 4.34
N HIS A 511 -6.44 -8.96 4.71
CA HIS A 511 -6.93 -9.85 5.77
C HIS A 511 -6.11 -9.75 7.06
N ALA A 512 -5.02 -8.98 7.06
CA ALA A 512 -4.06 -8.92 8.17
C ALA A 512 -4.68 -8.48 9.52
N GLU A 513 -5.57 -7.49 9.50
CA GLU A 513 -6.22 -6.97 10.72
C GLU A 513 -7.18 -8.00 11.31
N LEU A 514 -8.00 -8.62 10.47
CA LEU A 514 -8.94 -9.66 10.87
C LEU A 514 -8.21 -10.92 11.38
N ALA A 515 -7.12 -11.30 10.74
CA ALA A 515 -6.27 -12.40 11.18
C ALA A 515 -5.60 -12.09 12.53
N ALA A 516 -5.14 -10.85 12.76
CA ALA A 516 -4.59 -10.43 14.05
C ALA A 516 -5.64 -10.53 15.16
N GLU A 517 -6.86 -10.02 14.93
CA GLU A 517 -7.96 -10.15 15.89
C GLU A 517 -8.37 -11.61 16.15
N ALA A 518 -8.33 -12.46 15.13
CA ALA A 518 -8.59 -13.89 15.28
C ALA A 518 -7.56 -14.59 16.18
N VAL A 519 -6.29 -14.20 16.08
CA VAL A 519 -5.23 -14.73 16.97
C VAL A 519 -5.46 -14.29 18.42
N GLU A 520 -5.85 -13.03 18.65
CA GLU A 520 -6.16 -12.53 20.00
C GLU A 520 -7.45 -13.14 20.59
N ALA A 521 -8.48 -13.33 19.77
CA ALA A 521 -9.71 -14.02 20.19
C ALA A 521 -9.46 -15.47 20.59
N ALA A 522 -8.57 -16.17 19.85
CA ALA A 522 -8.09 -17.48 20.26
C ALA A 522 -7.25 -17.41 21.55
N GLY A 523 -6.46 -16.35 21.73
CA GLY A 523 -5.69 -16.07 22.94
C GLY A 523 -6.55 -15.92 24.19
N ALA A 524 -7.70 -15.24 24.09
CA ALA A 524 -8.67 -15.11 25.17
C ALA A 524 -9.35 -16.45 25.57
N GLN A 525 -9.11 -17.50 24.78
CA GLN A 525 -9.52 -18.89 25.05
C GLN A 525 -8.31 -19.81 25.34
N GLY A 526 -7.11 -19.25 25.52
CA GLY A 526 -5.89 -19.99 25.85
C GLY A 526 -5.15 -20.59 24.66
N ALA A 527 -5.53 -20.24 23.43
CA ALA A 527 -5.02 -20.86 22.21
C ALA A 527 -4.28 -19.89 21.26
N PHE A 528 -3.76 -18.77 21.77
CA PHE A 528 -3.05 -17.73 20.98
C PHE A 528 -2.03 -18.35 20.02
N TRP A 529 -1.12 -19.12 20.60
CA TRP A 529 0.01 -19.74 19.92
C TRP A 529 -0.39 -20.83 18.91
N ALA A 530 -1.48 -21.55 19.20
CA ALA A 530 -2.00 -22.57 18.30
C ALA A 530 -2.67 -21.93 17.08
N MET A 531 -3.40 -20.83 17.28
CA MET A 531 -3.98 -20.03 16.19
C MET A 531 -2.89 -19.33 15.38
N HIS A 532 -1.95 -18.65 16.02
CA HIS A 532 -0.79 -18.02 15.38
C HIS A 532 -0.08 -18.96 14.41
N ASP A 533 0.36 -20.14 14.89
CA ASP A 533 1.09 -21.09 14.05
C ASP A 533 0.22 -21.66 12.92
N ARG A 534 -1.07 -21.90 13.21
CA ARG A 534 -2.01 -22.41 12.22
C ARG A 534 -2.23 -21.42 11.09
N LEU A 535 -2.43 -20.14 11.39
CA LEU A 535 -2.63 -19.11 10.37
C LEU A 535 -1.34 -18.85 9.57
N PHE A 536 -0.17 -18.84 10.20
CA PHE A 536 1.10 -18.74 9.45
C PHE A 536 1.39 -19.96 8.56
N ALA A 537 0.84 -21.13 8.88
CA ALA A 537 0.92 -22.30 8.01
C ALA A 537 -0.08 -22.25 6.83
N HIS A 538 -1.10 -21.38 6.91
CA HIS A 538 -2.19 -21.25 5.92
C HIS A 538 -2.44 -19.77 5.61
N GLN A 539 -1.38 -19.02 5.25
CA GLN A 539 -1.47 -17.57 5.00
C GLN A 539 -2.39 -17.20 3.82
N ASP A 540 -2.79 -18.19 3.02
CA ASP A 540 -3.75 -18.07 1.93
C ASP A 540 -5.21 -18.28 2.35
N GLN A 541 -5.47 -18.60 3.63
CA GLN A 541 -6.80 -18.93 4.17
C GLN A 541 -7.16 -18.03 5.36
N LEU A 542 -7.34 -16.73 5.10
CA LEU A 542 -7.53 -15.70 6.13
C LEU A 542 -8.88 -14.98 6.03
N GLU A 543 -9.80 -15.44 5.17
CA GLU A 543 -11.15 -14.89 5.10
C GLU A 543 -11.94 -15.21 6.39
N ALA A 544 -12.97 -14.40 6.69
CA ALA A 544 -13.74 -14.53 7.94
C ALA A 544 -14.32 -15.95 8.18
N GLY A 545 -14.76 -16.63 7.11
CA GLY A 545 -15.22 -18.01 7.18
C GLY A 545 -14.08 -18.99 7.50
N GLU A 546 -12.93 -18.82 6.88
CA GLU A 546 -11.74 -19.67 7.06
C GLU A 546 -11.16 -19.50 8.48
N LEU A 547 -11.18 -18.29 9.03
CA LEU A 547 -10.79 -18.03 10.42
C LEU A 547 -11.70 -18.78 11.42
N LEU A 548 -13.00 -18.92 11.12
CA LEU A 548 -13.91 -19.76 11.91
C LEU A 548 -13.58 -21.24 11.77
N ASP A 549 -13.22 -21.71 10.58
CA ASP A 549 -12.78 -23.09 10.35
C ASP A 549 -11.47 -23.39 11.10
N HIS A 550 -10.55 -22.42 11.16
CA HIS A 550 -9.33 -22.53 11.95
C HIS A 550 -9.63 -22.56 13.45
N ALA A 551 -10.56 -21.74 13.95
CA ALA A 551 -11.02 -21.77 15.33
C ALA A 551 -11.71 -23.11 15.67
N ALA A 552 -12.49 -23.66 14.74
CA ALA A 552 -13.17 -24.94 14.89
C ALA A 552 -12.17 -26.09 15.01
N ALA A 553 -11.16 -26.09 14.13
CA ALA A 553 -10.08 -27.08 14.16
C ALA A 553 -9.25 -27.05 15.44
N LEU A 554 -9.21 -25.90 16.14
CA LEU A 554 -8.56 -25.74 17.44
C LEU A 554 -9.49 -26.06 18.63
N GLY A 555 -10.75 -26.42 18.38
CA GLY A 555 -11.72 -26.74 19.42
C GLY A 555 -12.19 -25.54 20.24
N LEU A 556 -12.16 -24.33 19.66
CA LEU A 556 -12.59 -23.10 20.33
C LEU A 556 -14.11 -22.97 20.37
N ASP A 557 -14.62 -22.16 21.31
CA ASP A 557 -16.03 -21.75 21.32
C ASP A 557 -16.28 -20.81 20.13
N LEU A 558 -16.85 -21.38 19.06
CA LEU A 558 -17.15 -20.68 17.81
C LEU A 558 -18.18 -19.56 17.99
N GLY A 559 -19.15 -19.73 18.89
CA GLY A 559 -20.18 -18.73 19.13
C GLY A 559 -19.63 -17.50 19.85
N ARG A 560 -18.68 -17.71 20.76
CA ARG A 560 -17.90 -16.64 21.39
C ARG A 560 -16.93 -16.00 20.38
N PHE A 561 -16.16 -16.81 19.67
CA PHE A 561 -15.14 -16.36 18.72
C PHE A 561 -15.74 -15.52 17.57
N ALA A 562 -16.82 -15.99 16.94
CA ALA A 562 -17.49 -15.27 15.86
C ALA A 562 -18.03 -13.91 16.32
N ARG A 563 -18.54 -13.84 17.55
CA ARG A 563 -19.04 -12.59 18.15
C ARG A 563 -17.90 -11.63 18.44
N GLU A 564 -16.83 -12.12 19.09
CA GLU A 564 -15.65 -11.31 19.40
C GLU A 564 -14.99 -10.73 18.13
N LEU A 565 -14.90 -11.54 17.07
CA LEU A 565 -14.36 -11.13 15.76
C LEU A 565 -15.31 -10.19 14.99
N GLY A 566 -16.62 -10.42 15.07
CA GLY A 566 -17.63 -9.56 14.42
C GLY A 566 -17.77 -8.18 15.07
N ASP A 567 -17.64 -8.13 16.40
CA ASP A 567 -17.74 -6.91 17.21
C ASP A 567 -16.43 -6.11 17.25
N GLY A 568 -15.33 -6.67 16.74
CA GLY A 568 -14.00 -6.06 16.81
C GLY A 568 -13.47 -5.97 18.25
N THR A 569 -13.76 -6.98 19.08
CA THR A 569 -13.49 -6.95 20.53
C THR A 569 -12.00 -6.79 20.83
N PHE A 570 -11.13 -7.35 20.00
CA PHE A 570 -9.68 -7.31 20.17
C PHE A 570 -8.99 -6.28 19.27
N ALA A 571 -9.72 -5.57 18.41
CA ALA A 571 -9.19 -4.42 17.66
C ALA A 571 -8.46 -3.38 18.54
N PRO A 572 -8.88 -3.05 19.78
CA PRO A 572 -8.09 -2.19 20.67
C PRO A 572 -6.72 -2.78 21.00
N ARG A 573 -6.63 -4.08 21.27
CA ARG A 573 -5.36 -4.77 21.59
C ARG A 573 -4.41 -4.78 20.40
N VAL A 574 -4.92 -5.04 19.20
CA VAL A 574 -4.14 -4.97 17.95
C VAL A 574 -3.64 -3.54 17.73
N ARG A 575 -4.48 -2.52 17.94
CA ARG A 575 -4.07 -1.11 17.84
C ARG A 575 -3.02 -0.71 18.87
N GLU A 576 -3.02 -1.29 20.06
CA GLU A 576 -1.96 -1.08 21.06
C GLU A 576 -0.62 -1.65 20.60
N ASP A 577 -0.61 -2.84 19.98
CA ASP A 577 0.60 -3.41 19.40
C ASP A 577 1.12 -2.57 18.22
N VAL A 578 0.23 -2.06 17.37
CA VAL A 578 0.58 -1.11 16.30
C VAL A 578 1.18 0.17 16.89
N ALA A 579 0.57 0.74 17.94
CA ALA A 579 1.11 1.92 18.62
C ALA A 579 2.48 1.63 19.27
N SER A 580 2.71 0.42 19.78
CA SER A 580 4.01 -0.01 20.26
C SER A 580 5.05 -0.12 19.13
N ALA A 581 4.64 -0.59 17.95
CA ALA A 581 5.51 -0.65 16.78
C ALA A 581 5.95 0.76 16.36
N GLU A 582 5.02 1.71 16.33
CA GLU A 582 5.29 3.12 16.05
C GLU A 582 6.23 3.74 17.08
N ALA A 583 5.94 3.55 18.38
CA ALA A 583 6.78 4.04 19.48
C ALA A 583 8.20 3.45 19.44
N SER A 584 8.32 2.19 18.99
CA SER A 584 9.60 1.48 18.82
C SER A 584 10.29 1.78 17.49
N GLY A 585 9.77 2.70 16.66
CA GLY A 585 10.37 3.11 15.39
C GLY A 585 10.33 2.04 14.29
N VAL A 586 9.35 1.15 14.33
CA VAL A 586 9.14 0.07 13.34
C VAL A 586 8.43 0.61 12.10
N SER A 587 9.01 0.40 10.92
CA SER A 587 8.49 0.90 9.64
C SER A 587 7.99 -0.19 8.69
N GLY A 588 8.00 -1.46 9.12
CA GLY A 588 7.54 -2.58 8.31
C GLY A 588 7.70 -3.93 9.01
N THR A 589 7.21 -4.98 8.35
CA THR A 589 7.17 -6.35 8.88
C THR A 589 7.99 -7.34 8.03
N PRO A 590 8.66 -8.33 8.63
CA PRO A 590 8.88 -8.48 10.07
C PRO A 590 9.98 -7.55 10.56
N THR A 591 9.84 -7.04 11.78
CA THR A 591 10.91 -6.32 12.49
C THR A 591 11.18 -7.00 13.83
N PHE A 592 12.46 -7.20 14.15
CA PHE A 592 12.88 -7.93 15.35
C PHE A 592 13.56 -7.02 16.37
N PHE A 593 13.31 -7.28 17.66
CA PHE A 593 14.07 -6.73 18.79
C PHE A 593 14.69 -7.87 19.57
N VAL A 594 15.97 -7.72 19.90
CA VAL A 594 16.78 -8.67 20.66
C VAL A 594 17.12 -8.02 22.01
N ASN A 595 16.66 -8.60 23.11
CA ASN A 595 16.82 -8.05 24.47
C ASN A 595 16.44 -6.56 24.55
N GLY A 596 15.27 -6.23 23.99
CA GLY A 596 14.75 -4.87 23.94
C GLY A 596 15.46 -3.91 22.98
N VAL A 597 16.41 -4.36 22.13
CA VAL A 597 17.11 -3.52 21.14
C VAL A 597 16.81 -4.00 19.72
N ARG A 598 16.46 -3.09 18.81
CA ARG A 598 16.11 -3.39 17.42
C ARG A 598 17.28 -4.03 16.67
N HIS A 599 16.98 -5.12 15.97
CA HIS A 599 17.92 -5.79 15.07
C HIS A 599 17.89 -5.13 13.69
N GLU A 600 19.03 -4.66 13.21
CA GLU A 600 19.19 -3.99 11.90
C GLU A 600 19.84 -4.91 10.84
N GLY A 601 20.24 -6.12 11.22
CA GLY A 601 20.91 -7.08 10.34
C GLY A 601 19.94 -7.98 9.54
N PRO A 602 20.47 -8.92 8.73
CA PRO A 602 19.68 -9.94 8.05
C PRO A 602 18.81 -10.72 9.03
N THR A 603 17.62 -11.14 8.60
CA THR A 603 16.67 -11.93 9.41
C THR A 603 16.92 -13.44 9.30
N THR A 604 18.17 -13.85 9.06
CA THR A 604 18.54 -15.27 9.01
C THR A 604 18.75 -15.82 10.42
N THR A 605 18.64 -17.14 10.56
CA THR A 605 18.87 -17.84 11.83
C THR A 605 20.23 -17.48 12.42
N GLU A 606 21.29 -17.45 11.61
CA GLU A 606 22.65 -17.18 12.07
C GLU A 606 22.81 -15.75 12.57
N ALA A 607 22.22 -14.77 11.88
CA ALA A 607 22.32 -13.37 12.23
C ALA A 607 21.56 -13.06 13.53
N LEU A 608 20.34 -13.57 13.69
CA LEU A 608 19.56 -13.42 14.92
C LEU A 608 20.19 -14.20 16.08
N ALA A 609 20.72 -15.41 15.84
CA ALA A 609 21.43 -16.17 16.87
C ALA A 609 22.70 -15.45 17.34
N ALA A 610 23.45 -14.84 16.43
CA ALA A 610 24.62 -14.04 16.77
C ALA A 610 24.24 -12.80 17.59
N ALA A 611 23.16 -12.10 17.22
CA ALA A 611 22.65 -10.96 17.98
C ALA A 611 22.20 -11.37 19.39
N LEU A 612 21.45 -12.47 19.52
CA LEU A 612 21.01 -13.01 20.81
C LEU A 612 22.20 -13.34 21.71
N LEU A 613 23.19 -14.08 21.19
CA LEU A 613 24.42 -14.43 21.93
C LEU A 613 25.25 -13.20 22.32
N ALA A 614 25.33 -12.19 21.45
CA ALA A 614 26.03 -10.94 21.74
C ALA A 614 25.33 -10.12 22.83
N SER A 615 24.01 -10.28 22.96
CA SER A 615 23.17 -9.59 23.93
C SER A 615 22.96 -10.36 25.25
N ASP A 616 23.57 -11.56 25.41
CA ASP A 616 23.34 -12.41 26.58
C ASP A 616 23.85 -11.71 27.87
N PRO A 617 22.96 -11.41 28.84
CA PRO A 617 23.35 -10.73 30.08
C PRO A 617 24.27 -11.57 30.97
N ARG A 618 24.44 -12.86 30.69
CA ARG A 618 25.33 -13.78 31.42
C ARG A 618 26.80 -13.69 30.96
N GLY A 619 27.11 -12.92 29.91
CA GLY A 619 28.45 -12.76 29.33
C GLY A 619 28.73 -13.71 28.15
N PRO A 620 29.86 -13.55 27.42
CA PRO A 620 30.16 -14.29 26.19
C PRO A 620 30.49 -15.75 26.50
N GLY A 621 29.46 -16.57 26.67
CA GLY A 621 29.55 -17.93 27.18
C GLY A 621 28.80 -18.95 26.35
N ARG A 622 29.14 -19.10 25.06
CA ARG A 622 29.09 -20.38 24.32
C ARG A 622 29.68 -20.22 22.91
N GLN A 623 30.68 -21.04 22.62
CA GLN A 623 31.45 -21.05 21.37
C GLN A 623 30.54 -21.29 20.13
N PRO A 624 30.64 -20.52 19.04
CA PRO A 624 29.99 -20.84 17.78
C PRO A 624 30.72 -22.02 17.09
N LEU A 625 29.96 -22.98 16.55
CA LEU A 625 30.49 -23.97 15.60
C LEU A 625 31.10 -23.24 14.37
N PRO A 626 32.17 -23.76 13.75
CA PRO A 626 32.98 -22.99 12.80
C PRO A 626 32.22 -22.65 11.51
N ALA A 627 32.29 -21.39 11.10
CA ALA A 627 31.84 -20.92 9.79
C ALA A 627 32.80 -21.40 8.68
N ALA A 628 32.24 -21.83 7.55
CA ALA A 628 33.01 -22.18 6.36
C ALA A 628 33.49 -20.93 5.60
N PRO A 629 34.64 -20.97 4.90
CA PRO A 629 35.31 -19.79 4.35
C PRO A 629 34.64 -19.28 3.07
N GLY A 630 34.53 -17.96 2.92
CA GLY A 630 34.11 -17.33 1.67
C GLY A 630 35.27 -17.07 0.72
N THR A 631 35.01 -17.04 -0.59
CA THR A 631 35.66 -16.22 -1.67
C THR A 631 35.10 -16.62 -3.05
N PRO A 632 35.44 -15.96 -4.18
CA PRO A 632 35.09 -14.62 -4.65
C PRO A 632 34.35 -14.65 -6.01
N ALA A 633 33.97 -13.49 -6.54
CA ALA A 633 33.45 -13.34 -7.90
C ALA A 633 34.54 -13.58 -8.97
N ALA A 634 34.33 -14.49 -9.92
CA ALA A 634 35.08 -14.57 -11.19
C ALA A 634 34.29 -15.29 -12.30
N ALA A 635 34.53 -14.86 -13.53
CA ALA A 635 33.76 -15.16 -14.74
C ALA A 635 33.83 -16.62 -15.24
N ARG A 636 32.77 -16.96 -15.98
CA ARG A 636 32.37 -18.28 -16.50
C ARG A 636 33.40 -18.94 -17.44
N GLY A 637 33.87 -20.10 -17.03
CA GLY A 637 34.31 -21.21 -17.88
C GLY A 637 33.77 -22.50 -17.26
N LEU A 638 33.08 -23.34 -18.03
CA LEU A 638 32.55 -24.61 -17.54
C LEU A 638 33.73 -25.50 -17.12
N VAL A 639 34.05 -25.53 -15.82
CA VAL A 639 35.01 -26.49 -15.27
C VAL A 639 34.38 -27.86 -15.45
N LEU A 640 34.97 -28.67 -16.33
CA LEU A 640 34.57 -30.06 -16.58
C LEU A 640 34.62 -30.81 -15.25
N SER A 641 33.46 -31.04 -14.65
CA SER A 641 33.31 -31.93 -13.50
C SER A 641 33.54 -33.38 -13.95
N PRO A 642 34.15 -34.24 -13.11
CA PRO A 642 34.29 -35.66 -13.44
C PRO A 642 32.92 -36.30 -13.68
N SER A 643 32.88 -37.30 -14.57
CA SER A 643 31.66 -38.02 -14.94
C SER A 643 31.06 -38.76 -13.73
N ALA A 644 29.74 -38.72 -13.60
CA ALA A 644 29.00 -39.38 -12.52
C ALA A 644 28.33 -40.67 -13.01
N GLU A 645 28.50 -41.77 -12.26
CA GLU A 645 27.75 -43.00 -12.49
C GLU A 645 26.28 -42.85 -12.06
N LEU A 646 25.35 -43.23 -12.96
CA LEU A 646 23.89 -43.12 -12.79
C LEU A 646 23.30 -44.48 -12.38
N PRO A 647 22.72 -44.62 -11.17
CA PRO A 647 22.05 -45.86 -10.77
C PRO A 647 20.62 -45.95 -11.34
N GLY A 648 20.23 -47.15 -11.78
CA GLY A 648 18.82 -47.52 -11.99
C GLY A 648 18.14 -46.98 -13.26
N ILE A 649 18.88 -46.70 -14.34
CA ILE A 649 18.28 -46.31 -15.63
C ILE A 649 18.14 -47.55 -16.54
N THR A 650 16.90 -47.93 -16.87
CA THR A 650 16.58 -49.07 -17.74
C THR A 650 16.83 -48.74 -19.21
N ARG A 651 17.58 -49.59 -19.93
CA ARG A 651 17.69 -49.51 -21.39
C ARG A 651 16.56 -50.28 -22.07
N LEU A 652 15.96 -49.65 -23.06
CA LEU A 652 15.01 -50.27 -23.97
C LEU A 652 15.75 -51.16 -24.99
N PRO A 653 15.06 -52.15 -25.60
CA PRO A 653 15.67 -53.10 -26.55
C PRO A 653 16.28 -52.47 -27.80
N ASP A 654 15.89 -51.23 -28.14
CA ASP A 654 16.42 -50.43 -29.25
C ASP A 654 17.69 -49.64 -28.88
N GLY A 655 18.19 -49.81 -27.65
CA GLY A 655 19.42 -49.19 -27.14
C GLY A 655 19.24 -47.82 -26.50
N ARG A 656 18.02 -47.24 -26.49
CA ARG A 656 17.71 -45.96 -25.86
C ARG A 656 17.30 -46.12 -24.40
N PHE A 657 17.46 -45.10 -23.57
CA PHE A 657 16.88 -45.12 -22.21
C PHE A 657 15.40 -44.76 -22.21
N GLU A 658 14.65 -45.31 -21.25
CA GLU A 658 13.24 -44.99 -21.04
C GLU A 658 13.07 -43.52 -20.60
N GLU A 659 12.43 -42.71 -21.44
CA GLU A 659 12.17 -41.29 -21.18
C GLU A 659 10.96 -41.11 -20.26
N THR A 660 11.00 -40.09 -19.40
CA THR A 660 9.86 -39.71 -18.55
C THR A 660 8.66 -39.30 -19.43
N PRO A 661 7.43 -39.78 -19.14
CA PRO A 661 6.23 -39.42 -19.90
C PRO A 661 6.04 -37.90 -20.06
N ASP A 662 5.46 -37.48 -21.19
CA ASP A 662 5.10 -36.07 -21.38
C ASP A 662 3.77 -35.75 -20.68
N ASP A 663 3.87 -35.34 -19.43
CA ASP A 663 2.75 -34.92 -18.58
C ASP A 663 2.52 -33.38 -18.62
N GLY A 664 3.14 -32.70 -19.60
CA GLY A 664 3.14 -31.23 -19.69
C GLY A 664 4.09 -30.54 -18.71
N SER A 665 4.72 -31.27 -17.79
CA SER A 665 5.79 -30.74 -16.95
C SER A 665 7.08 -30.62 -17.75
N THR A 666 7.36 -31.51 -18.71
CA THR A 666 8.53 -31.46 -19.61
C THR A 666 8.10 -31.58 -21.08
N PRO A 667 7.37 -30.58 -21.63
CA PRO A 667 6.75 -30.71 -22.94
C PRO A 667 7.79 -30.77 -24.06
N ARG A 668 7.48 -31.53 -25.11
CA ARG A 668 8.25 -31.47 -26.36
C ARG A 668 7.96 -30.16 -27.09
N LEU A 669 9.02 -29.44 -27.43
CA LEU A 669 8.99 -28.18 -28.17
C LEU A 669 8.65 -28.40 -29.64
N THR A 670 7.89 -27.48 -30.22
CA THR A 670 7.67 -27.45 -31.67
C THR A 670 8.95 -27.05 -32.41
N ALA A 671 9.04 -27.36 -33.71
CA ALA A 671 10.20 -27.02 -34.52
C ALA A 671 10.50 -25.50 -34.52
N ALA A 672 9.47 -24.66 -34.51
CA ALA A 672 9.60 -23.20 -34.44
C ALA A 672 10.15 -22.73 -33.09
N GLN A 673 9.64 -23.28 -31.98
CA GLN A 673 10.10 -22.96 -30.61
C GLN A 673 11.54 -23.42 -30.39
N LEU A 674 11.88 -24.63 -30.86
CA LEU A 674 13.23 -25.17 -30.80
C LEU A 674 14.22 -24.30 -31.58
N ALA A 675 13.84 -23.81 -32.77
CA ALA A 675 14.67 -22.91 -33.56
C ALA A 675 14.87 -21.54 -32.90
N ALA A 676 13.87 -21.02 -32.18
CA ALA A 676 13.96 -19.75 -31.44
C ALA A 676 14.94 -19.86 -30.26
N LEU A 677 14.81 -20.90 -29.45
CA LEU A 677 15.71 -21.16 -28.32
C LEU A 677 17.14 -21.45 -28.78
N THR A 678 17.29 -22.21 -29.87
CA THR A 678 18.62 -22.53 -30.43
C THR A 678 19.36 -21.30 -30.96
N ARG A 679 18.63 -20.28 -31.46
CA ARG A 679 19.22 -19.00 -31.90
C ARG A 679 19.67 -18.11 -30.73
N ALA A 680 19.08 -18.29 -29.55
CA ALA A 680 19.33 -17.44 -28.39
C ALA A 680 20.46 -17.92 -27.47
N GLY A 681 20.85 -19.20 -27.59
CA GLY A 681 21.88 -19.83 -26.77
C GLY A 681 23.06 -20.37 -27.55
N ARG A 682 24.02 -20.97 -26.82
CA ARG A 682 25.21 -21.62 -27.38
C ARG A 682 25.07 -23.13 -27.34
N ARG A 683 25.41 -23.82 -28.43
CA ARG A 683 25.44 -25.29 -28.50
C ARG A 683 26.70 -25.86 -27.86
N VAL A 684 26.55 -26.97 -27.14
CA VAL A 684 27.62 -27.71 -26.46
C VAL A 684 27.37 -29.20 -26.63
N ARG A 685 28.42 -29.95 -27.00
CA ARG A 685 28.37 -31.42 -27.04
C ARG A 685 28.54 -31.99 -25.64
N THR A 686 27.83 -33.09 -25.36
CA THR A 686 27.84 -33.78 -24.08
C THR A 686 28.30 -35.23 -24.23
N GLU A 687 29.04 -35.72 -23.25
CA GLU A 687 29.46 -37.13 -23.14
C GLU A 687 28.61 -37.88 -22.10
N HIS A 688 28.55 -39.21 -22.21
CA HIS A 688 27.84 -40.03 -21.22
C HIS A 688 28.42 -39.84 -19.80
N GLY A 689 27.54 -39.62 -18.83
CA GLY A 689 27.89 -39.38 -17.43
C GLY A 689 28.37 -37.96 -17.13
N GLN A 690 28.47 -37.08 -18.13
CA GLN A 690 28.93 -35.70 -17.91
C GLN A 690 27.93 -34.91 -17.06
N VAL A 691 28.41 -34.29 -15.98
CA VAL A 691 27.59 -33.46 -15.10
C VAL A 691 27.41 -32.08 -15.73
N LEU A 692 26.16 -31.75 -16.10
CA LEU A 692 25.80 -30.47 -16.72
C LEU A 692 25.47 -29.40 -15.66
N LEU A 693 24.91 -29.82 -14.53
CA LEU A 693 24.56 -28.96 -13.41
C LEU A 693 24.68 -29.72 -12.09
N ARG A 694 25.32 -29.12 -11.07
CA ARG A 694 25.32 -29.66 -9.71
C ARG A 694 24.30 -28.91 -8.85
N SER A 695 23.60 -29.65 -7.98
CA SER A 695 22.78 -29.06 -6.93
C SER A 695 23.62 -28.09 -6.07
N GLY A 696 23.02 -26.96 -5.68
CA GLY A 696 23.66 -25.93 -4.87
C GLY A 696 24.60 -24.97 -5.64
N ALA A 697 24.76 -25.12 -6.96
CA ALA A 697 25.58 -24.21 -7.76
C ALA A 697 25.13 -22.74 -7.62
N ALA A 698 26.10 -21.82 -7.51
CA ALA A 698 25.83 -20.40 -7.32
C ALA A 698 25.18 -19.74 -8.56
N GLU A 699 25.53 -20.20 -9.76
CA GLU A 699 24.92 -19.80 -11.03
C GLU A 699 24.70 -21.01 -11.94
N TYR A 700 23.65 -20.97 -12.78
CA TYR A 700 23.35 -22.02 -13.75
C TYR A 700 22.51 -21.54 -14.94
N ASP A 701 22.76 -22.15 -16.09
CA ASP A 701 22.09 -21.84 -17.37
C ASP A 701 20.83 -22.68 -17.58
N PHE A 702 19.97 -22.23 -18.49
CA PHE A 702 18.79 -22.96 -18.96
C PHE A 702 19.23 -23.88 -20.12
N PHE A 703 18.80 -25.15 -20.10
CA PHE A 703 19.25 -26.15 -21.06
C PHE A 703 18.14 -26.59 -22.00
N VAL A 704 18.47 -26.80 -23.28
CA VAL A 704 17.57 -27.41 -24.27
C VAL A 704 18.28 -28.59 -24.92
N ILE A 705 17.62 -29.75 -24.99
CA ILE A 705 18.20 -31.00 -25.49
C ILE A 705 17.96 -31.10 -26.99
N LEU A 706 19.02 -31.10 -27.80
CA LEU A 706 18.92 -31.27 -29.26
C LEU A 706 19.06 -32.74 -29.67
N SER A 707 19.94 -33.47 -29.01
CA SER A 707 20.19 -34.90 -29.22
C SER A 707 20.74 -35.54 -27.94
N GLY A 708 20.60 -36.86 -27.79
CA GLY A 708 20.90 -37.58 -26.54
C GLY A 708 19.83 -37.37 -25.46
N SER A 709 20.17 -37.69 -24.22
CA SER A 709 19.26 -37.60 -23.07
C SER A 709 19.97 -37.12 -21.81
N VAL A 710 19.22 -36.47 -20.92
CA VAL A 710 19.72 -35.88 -19.67
C VAL A 710 18.86 -36.34 -18.50
N ALA A 711 19.52 -36.90 -17.48
CA ALA A 711 18.93 -37.35 -16.23
C ALA A 711 18.91 -36.22 -15.19
N ILE A 712 17.80 -36.11 -14.46
CA ILE A 712 17.65 -35.29 -13.27
C ILE A 712 17.91 -36.16 -12.05
N VAL A 713 18.92 -35.80 -11.26
CA VAL A 713 19.39 -36.58 -10.12
C VAL A 713 19.13 -35.83 -8.82
N GLU A 714 18.54 -36.53 -7.87
CA GLU A 714 18.30 -36.08 -6.50
C GLU A 714 19.32 -36.71 -5.56
N GLY A 715 19.80 -35.92 -4.59
CA GLY A 715 20.85 -36.32 -3.66
C GLY A 715 22.28 -36.00 -4.15
N PRO A 716 23.30 -36.24 -3.30
CA PRO A 716 24.70 -35.95 -3.62
C PRO A 716 25.22 -36.91 -4.72
N LEU A 717 25.76 -36.38 -5.82
CA LEU A 717 26.28 -37.20 -6.94
C LEU A 717 27.39 -38.17 -6.51
N ASP A 718 28.16 -37.77 -5.50
CA ASP A 718 29.34 -38.46 -4.98
C ASP A 718 29.05 -39.21 -3.65
N GLY A 719 27.79 -39.28 -3.21
CA GLY A 719 27.38 -39.86 -1.93
C GLY A 719 26.32 -40.95 -2.02
N PRO A 720 26.11 -41.74 -0.95
CA PRO A 720 25.01 -42.69 -0.87
C PRO A 720 23.66 -41.97 -0.91
N GLY A 721 22.64 -42.57 -1.55
CA GLY A 721 21.28 -42.02 -1.63
C GLY A 721 20.96 -41.21 -2.90
N LYS A 722 21.84 -41.18 -3.91
CA LYS A 722 21.53 -40.57 -5.21
C LYS A 722 20.45 -41.37 -5.96
N ARG A 723 19.43 -40.68 -6.47
CA ARG A 723 18.30 -41.27 -7.20
C ARG A 723 18.02 -40.51 -8.49
N VAL A 724 17.84 -41.24 -9.59
CA VAL A 724 17.37 -40.65 -10.85
C VAL A 724 15.87 -40.44 -10.73
N VAL A 725 15.42 -39.18 -10.87
CA VAL A 725 14.01 -38.80 -10.72
C VAL A 725 13.31 -38.71 -12.07
N ALA A 726 14.05 -38.31 -13.12
CA ALA A 726 13.51 -38.20 -14.47
C ALA A 726 14.64 -38.29 -15.50
N VAL A 727 14.31 -38.76 -16.71
CA VAL A 727 15.19 -38.78 -17.88
C VAL A 727 14.48 -38.10 -19.04
N ASN A 728 15.10 -37.07 -19.62
CA ASN A 728 14.51 -36.26 -20.67
C ASN A 728 15.32 -36.37 -21.95
N GLY A 729 14.64 -36.63 -23.07
CA GLY A 729 15.26 -36.75 -24.39
C GLY A 729 15.12 -35.51 -25.28
N PRO A 730 15.38 -35.66 -26.59
CA PRO A 730 15.47 -34.55 -27.53
C PRO A 730 14.17 -33.74 -27.68
N GLY A 731 14.32 -32.45 -27.93
CA GLY A 731 13.22 -31.50 -28.10
C GLY A 731 12.60 -31.03 -26.78
N ARG A 732 13.20 -31.35 -25.62
CA ARG A 732 12.75 -30.89 -24.30
C ARG A 732 13.73 -29.89 -23.69
N PHE A 733 13.27 -29.14 -22.70
CA PHE A 733 14.10 -28.18 -21.96
C PHE A 733 14.15 -28.48 -20.46
N LEU A 734 15.26 -28.12 -19.84
CA LEU A 734 15.56 -28.30 -18.42
C LEU A 734 15.88 -26.95 -17.79
N GLY A 735 15.18 -26.66 -16.70
CA GLY A 735 15.21 -25.41 -15.95
C GLY A 735 14.11 -25.42 -14.89
N GLY A 736 14.06 -24.39 -14.05
CA GLY A 736 13.05 -24.32 -13.00
C GLY A 736 12.70 -22.90 -12.61
N LEU A 737 11.59 -22.75 -11.89
CA LEU A 737 11.08 -21.45 -11.41
C LEU A 737 12.11 -20.76 -10.50
N ASN A 738 12.86 -21.55 -9.73
CA ASN A 738 13.98 -21.12 -8.90
C ASN A 738 15.04 -20.34 -9.72
N GLN A 739 15.22 -20.67 -11.00
CA GLN A 739 16.17 -20.01 -11.89
C GLN A 739 15.75 -18.59 -12.24
N LEU A 740 14.46 -18.38 -12.53
CA LEU A 740 13.90 -17.05 -12.78
C LEU A 740 13.95 -16.16 -11.53
N ALA A 741 13.86 -16.77 -10.35
CA ALA A 741 13.94 -16.13 -9.04
C ALA A 741 15.38 -15.96 -8.50
N GLY A 742 16.41 -16.40 -9.23
CA GLY A 742 17.82 -16.29 -8.80
C GLY A 742 18.21 -17.23 -7.63
N GLN A 743 17.43 -18.27 -7.37
CA GLN A 743 17.66 -19.27 -6.33
C GLN A 743 18.53 -20.42 -6.84
N ARG A 744 19.31 -21.02 -5.93
CA ARG A 744 20.21 -22.15 -6.23
C ARG A 744 19.43 -23.40 -6.71
N PRO A 745 20.01 -24.20 -7.61
CA PRO A 745 19.36 -25.41 -8.11
C PRO A 745 19.34 -26.45 -7.00
N VAL A 746 18.21 -27.15 -6.84
CA VAL A 746 18.03 -28.16 -5.77
C VAL A 746 18.44 -29.56 -6.25
N ARG A 747 18.50 -29.78 -7.57
CA ARG A 747 18.81 -31.06 -8.20
C ARG A 747 19.96 -30.93 -9.19
N SER A 748 20.64 -32.04 -9.43
CA SER A 748 21.74 -32.12 -10.39
C SER A 748 21.24 -32.62 -11.75
N LEU A 749 21.90 -32.20 -12.83
CA LEU A 749 21.65 -32.67 -14.20
C LEU A 749 22.88 -33.40 -14.73
N VAL A 750 22.69 -34.60 -15.26
CA VAL A 750 23.76 -35.46 -15.77
C VAL A 750 23.36 -36.00 -17.14
N ALA A 751 24.25 -35.92 -18.13
CA ALA A 751 24.01 -36.48 -19.45
C ALA A 751 23.90 -38.02 -19.35
N ALA A 752 22.71 -38.55 -19.63
CA ALA A 752 22.44 -39.98 -19.65
C ALA A 752 22.88 -40.62 -20.97
N GLU A 753 22.82 -39.91 -22.09
CA GLU A 753 23.43 -40.30 -23.36
C GLU A 753 24.27 -39.15 -23.92
N ALA A 754 25.33 -39.51 -24.65
CA ALA A 754 26.12 -38.52 -25.38
C ALA A 754 25.25 -37.82 -26.45
N GLY A 755 25.42 -36.51 -26.61
CA GLY A 755 24.50 -35.71 -27.41
C GLY A 755 24.91 -34.24 -27.54
N GLU A 756 23.92 -33.38 -27.79
CA GLU A 756 24.12 -31.94 -27.95
C GLU A 756 23.00 -31.17 -27.23
N VAL A 757 23.39 -30.15 -26.46
CA VAL A 757 22.49 -29.27 -25.71
C VAL A 757 22.75 -27.79 -26.02
N VAL A 758 21.73 -26.95 -25.86
CA VAL A 758 21.84 -25.49 -25.94
C VAL A 758 21.82 -24.92 -24.53
N LEU A 759 22.79 -24.05 -24.19
CA LEU A 759 22.82 -23.29 -22.96
C LEU A 759 22.35 -21.86 -23.23
N ILE A 760 21.37 -21.40 -22.45
CA ILE A 760 20.81 -20.05 -22.51
C ILE A 760 20.98 -19.42 -21.13
N THR A 761 21.62 -18.25 -21.07
CA THR A 761 21.78 -17.53 -19.80
C THR A 761 20.44 -16.96 -19.32
N LEU A 762 20.31 -16.71 -18.01
CA LEU A 762 19.08 -16.14 -17.44
C LEU A 762 18.66 -14.81 -18.08
N GLU A 763 19.63 -13.96 -18.43
CA GLU A 763 19.37 -12.69 -19.10
C GLU A 763 18.84 -12.89 -20.53
N GLN A 764 19.46 -13.78 -21.31
CA GLN A 764 18.99 -14.14 -22.65
C GLN A 764 17.60 -14.78 -22.61
N LEU A 765 17.35 -15.64 -21.62
CA LEU A 765 16.04 -16.25 -21.42
C LEU A 765 14.98 -15.18 -21.14
N ARG A 766 15.20 -14.27 -20.18
CA ARG A 766 14.27 -13.16 -19.89
C ARG A 766 14.01 -12.28 -21.11
N ALA A 767 15.04 -11.95 -21.87
CA ALA A 767 14.91 -11.16 -23.10
C ALA A 767 14.08 -11.89 -24.17
N LEU A 768 14.20 -13.22 -24.25
CA LEU A 768 13.45 -14.04 -25.19
C LEU A 768 11.98 -14.20 -24.77
N LEU A 769 11.69 -14.46 -23.49
CA LEU A 769 10.32 -14.56 -22.96
C LEU A 769 9.56 -13.22 -23.09
N ALA A 770 10.28 -12.09 -23.01
CA ALA A 770 9.68 -10.76 -23.22
C ALA A 770 9.28 -10.51 -24.68
N ARG A 771 9.90 -11.20 -25.64
CA ARG A 771 9.67 -11.02 -27.09
C ARG A 771 8.69 -12.03 -27.67
N ASP A 772 8.67 -13.25 -27.14
CA ASP A 772 7.85 -14.36 -27.63
C ASP A 772 6.90 -14.84 -26.52
N ARG A 773 5.65 -14.38 -26.60
CA ARG A 773 4.61 -14.67 -25.60
C ARG A 773 4.24 -16.15 -25.55
N GLU A 774 4.16 -16.82 -26.70
CA GLU A 774 3.74 -18.23 -26.77
C GLU A 774 4.78 -19.14 -26.09
N LEU A 775 6.06 -18.88 -26.36
CA LEU A 775 7.16 -19.59 -25.72
C LEU A 775 7.29 -19.21 -24.23
N GLY A 776 7.01 -17.95 -23.89
CA GLY A 776 6.88 -17.45 -22.52
C GLY A 776 5.89 -18.23 -21.67
N ASP A 777 4.68 -18.41 -22.19
CA ASP A 777 3.57 -19.08 -21.52
C ASP A 777 3.85 -20.58 -21.37
N LEU A 778 4.41 -21.23 -22.40
CA LEU A 778 4.78 -22.65 -22.36
C LEU A 778 5.79 -22.94 -21.25
N ILE A 779 6.87 -22.15 -21.18
CA ILE A 779 7.95 -22.35 -20.19
C ILE A 779 7.43 -22.09 -18.77
N THR A 780 6.67 -21.01 -18.58
CA THR A 780 6.10 -20.64 -17.28
C THR A 780 5.10 -21.70 -16.79
N ARG A 781 4.20 -22.16 -17.66
CA ARG A 781 3.25 -23.24 -17.36
C ARG A 781 3.96 -24.53 -16.96
N SER A 782 4.99 -24.93 -17.70
CA SER A 782 5.78 -26.14 -17.39
C SER A 782 6.45 -26.06 -16.02
N PHE A 783 6.98 -24.88 -15.64
CA PHE A 783 7.58 -24.68 -14.31
C PHE A 783 6.56 -24.73 -13.18
N LEU A 784 5.36 -24.15 -13.38
CA LEU A 784 4.28 -24.21 -12.42
C LEU A 784 3.77 -25.64 -12.24
N LEU A 785 3.62 -26.41 -13.32
CA LEU A 785 3.22 -27.82 -13.27
C LEU A 785 4.24 -28.67 -12.50
N ARG A 786 5.54 -28.49 -12.75
CA ARG A 786 6.60 -29.18 -11.98
C ARG A 786 6.53 -28.85 -10.49
N ARG A 787 6.27 -27.59 -10.13
CA ARG A 787 6.10 -27.17 -8.73
C ARG A 787 4.84 -27.80 -8.12
N ALA A 788 3.73 -27.82 -8.84
CA ALA A 788 2.49 -28.44 -8.41
C ALA A 788 2.66 -29.95 -8.20
N MET A 789 3.40 -30.64 -9.07
CA MET A 789 3.70 -32.07 -8.91
C MET A 789 4.58 -32.37 -7.69
N LEU A 790 5.57 -31.52 -7.41
CA LEU A 790 6.40 -31.64 -6.20
C LEU A 790 5.59 -31.39 -4.92
N ILE A 791 4.58 -30.52 -4.97
CA ILE A 791 3.65 -30.27 -3.87
C ILE A 791 2.64 -31.42 -3.73
N GLY A 792 2.14 -31.96 -4.85
CA GLY A 792 1.16 -33.06 -4.89
C GLY A 792 1.70 -34.41 -4.41
N GLN A 793 3.01 -34.64 -4.48
CA GLN A 793 3.64 -35.82 -3.87
C GLN A 793 3.63 -35.80 -2.33
N ALA A 794 3.16 -34.71 -1.69
CA ALA A 794 3.03 -34.59 -0.24
C ALA A 794 1.62 -34.88 0.32
N SER A 795 0.62 -35.24 -0.50
CA SER A 795 -0.76 -35.54 -0.05
C SER A 795 -1.21 -36.96 -0.43
N GLY A 796 -1.51 -37.80 0.57
CA GLY A 796 -1.94 -39.20 0.42
C GLY A 796 -3.36 -39.41 -0.15
N LEU A 797 -3.95 -40.59 0.09
CA LEU A 797 -5.29 -40.96 -0.41
C LEU A 797 -6.39 -40.03 0.14
N ARG A 798 -7.46 -39.77 -0.60
CA ARG A 798 -8.63 -39.01 -0.11
C ARG A 798 -9.84 -39.93 -0.02
N VAL A 799 -10.39 -40.15 1.18
CA VAL A 799 -11.55 -41.00 1.40
C VAL A 799 -12.79 -40.12 1.54
N VAL A 800 -13.83 -40.38 0.76
CA VAL A 800 -15.09 -39.63 0.78
C VAL A 800 -16.23 -40.55 1.24
N GLY A 801 -16.83 -40.26 2.40
CA GLY A 801 -17.97 -41.02 2.93
C GLY A 801 -18.28 -40.67 4.39
N ASP A 802 -19.51 -40.95 4.85
CA ASP A 802 -19.87 -40.72 6.27
C ASP A 802 -19.19 -41.79 7.14
N ARG A 803 -18.51 -41.36 8.21
CA ARG A 803 -17.79 -42.25 9.14
C ARG A 803 -18.69 -43.20 9.90
N ARG A 804 -19.99 -42.90 9.99
CA ARG A 804 -20.99 -43.76 10.66
C ARG A 804 -21.37 -44.98 9.83
N TRP A 805 -21.03 -45.02 8.55
CA TRP A 805 -21.35 -46.18 7.71
C TRP A 805 -20.53 -47.41 8.12
N PRO A 806 -21.13 -48.61 8.19
CA PRO A 806 -20.40 -49.84 8.49
C PRO A 806 -19.25 -50.15 7.52
N ALA A 807 -19.36 -49.71 6.26
CA ALA A 807 -18.29 -49.82 5.26
C ALA A 807 -17.15 -48.82 5.52
N SER A 808 -17.47 -47.60 5.94
CA SER A 808 -16.49 -46.58 6.34
C SER A 808 -15.69 -47.00 7.58
N GLN A 809 -16.32 -47.63 8.57
CA GLN A 809 -15.63 -48.11 9.77
C GLN A 809 -14.66 -49.26 9.45
N ARG A 810 -15.05 -50.19 8.56
CA ARG A 810 -14.15 -51.25 8.07
C ARG A 810 -12.96 -50.67 7.33
N LEU A 811 -13.21 -49.76 6.39
CA LEU A 811 -12.17 -49.08 5.62
C LEU A 811 -11.21 -48.28 6.52
N GLN A 812 -11.74 -47.61 7.54
CA GLN A 812 -10.94 -46.87 8.51
C GLN A 812 -10.04 -47.79 9.34
N ALA A 813 -10.54 -48.97 9.74
CA ALA A 813 -9.74 -49.98 10.44
C ALA A 813 -8.61 -50.51 9.55
N GLU A 814 -8.89 -50.82 8.29
CA GLU A 814 -7.88 -51.29 7.32
C GLU A 814 -6.80 -50.23 7.03
N LEU A 815 -7.20 -48.97 6.81
CA LEU A 815 -6.25 -47.86 6.61
C LEU A 815 -5.38 -47.59 7.85
N ALA A 816 -5.94 -47.78 9.05
CA ALA A 816 -5.23 -47.61 10.31
C ALA A 816 -4.27 -48.79 10.61
N GLU A 817 -4.70 -50.02 10.33
CA GLU A 817 -3.88 -51.23 10.52
C GLU A 817 -2.63 -51.20 9.63
N ASP A 818 -2.77 -50.73 8.39
CA ASP A 818 -1.67 -50.66 7.42
C ASP A 818 -0.90 -49.32 7.43
N GLY A 819 -1.27 -48.37 8.30
CA GLY A 819 -0.60 -47.08 8.44
C GLY A 819 -0.65 -46.20 7.18
N ILE A 820 -1.70 -46.32 6.37
CA ILE A 820 -1.82 -45.63 5.09
C ILE A 820 -2.23 -44.17 5.30
N ALA A 821 -1.39 -43.24 4.84
CA ALA A 821 -1.67 -41.80 4.92
C ALA A 821 -2.88 -41.41 4.05
N HIS A 822 -3.91 -40.86 4.67
CA HIS A 822 -5.14 -40.48 3.99
C HIS A 822 -5.81 -39.24 4.62
N GLN A 823 -6.65 -38.56 3.83
CA GLN A 823 -7.51 -37.46 4.26
C GLN A 823 -8.98 -37.88 4.12
N TRP A 824 -9.77 -37.71 5.17
CA TRP A 824 -11.19 -38.06 5.16
C TRP A 824 -12.06 -36.84 4.86
N LEU A 825 -13.06 -37.01 4.00
CA LEU A 825 -13.99 -35.97 3.55
C LEU A 825 -15.41 -36.49 3.78
N ASP A 826 -16.19 -35.80 4.63
CA ASP A 826 -17.56 -36.20 4.93
C ASP A 826 -18.55 -35.45 4.02
N PRO A 827 -19.32 -36.13 3.14
CA PRO A 827 -20.34 -35.48 2.32
C PRO A 827 -21.41 -34.74 3.12
N ALA A 828 -21.68 -35.13 4.38
CA ALA A 828 -22.65 -34.42 5.22
C ALA A 828 -22.15 -33.01 5.61
N GLU A 829 -20.83 -32.82 5.71
CA GLU A 829 -20.19 -31.63 6.24
C GLU A 829 -19.54 -30.76 5.13
N ASP A 830 -19.12 -31.38 4.02
CA ASP A 830 -18.37 -30.73 2.93
C ASP A 830 -19.16 -30.73 1.60
N ALA A 831 -19.38 -29.54 1.03
CA ALA A 831 -20.10 -29.35 -0.24
C ALA A 831 -19.30 -29.85 -1.47
N ALA A 832 -17.98 -29.75 -1.45
CA ALA A 832 -17.10 -30.30 -2.48
C ALA A 832 -17.05 -31.83 -2.38
N ALA A 833 -17.03 -32.38 -1.16
CA ALA A 833 -17.15 -33.82 -0.93
C ALA A 833 -18.50 -34.37 -1.44
N ARG A 834 -19.60 -33.64 -1.20
CA ARG A 834 -20.93 -33.95 -1.76
C ARG A 834 -20.94 -34.01 -3.28
N THR A 835 -20.28 -33.04 -3.91
CA THR A 835 -20.21 -32.96 -5.37
C THR A 835 -19.34 -34.10 -5.94
N LEU A 836 -18.17 -34.34 -5.34
CA LEU A 836 -17.29 -35.46 -5.70
C LEU A 836 -17.97 -36.82 -5.51
N PHE A 837 -18.73 -37.00 -4.43
CA PHE A 837 -19.46 -38.23 -4.15
C PHE A 837 -20.59 -38.48 -5.16
N ALA A 838 -21.28 -37.41 -5.58
CA ALA A 838 -22.34 -37.47 -6.59
C ALA A 838 -21.78 -37.75 -8.00
N GLU A 839 -20.67 -37.11 -8.38
CA GLU A 839 -20.03 -37.29 -9.69
C GLU A 839 -19.37 -38.67 -9.83
N ALA A 840 -18.88 -39.24 -8.72
CA ALA A 840 -18.27 -40.57 -8.67
C ALA A 840 -19.26 -41.74 -8.74
N GLY A 841 -20.57 -41.47 -8.87
CA GLY A 841 -21.60 -42.51 -8.98
C GLY A 841 -21.99 -43.16 -7.65
N GLY A 842 -21.88 -42.43 -6.52
CA GLY A 842 -22.32 -42.91 -5.21
C GLY A 842 -23.83 -43.09 -5.13
N ASP A 843 -24.32 -44.31 -5.36
CA ASP A 843 -25.75 -44.64 -5.19
C ASP A 843 -26.11 -44.85 -3.71
N GLY A 844 -27.06 -44.07 -3.20
CA GLY A 844 -27.98 -44.53 -2.15
C GLY A 844 -27.44 -44.81 -0.73
N GLY A 845 -26.30 -44.22 -0.31
CA GLY A 845 -26.17 -43.76 1.08
C GLY A 845 -25.49 -44.64 2.14
N THR A 846 -24.61 -45.61 1.82
CA THR A 846 -23.78 -46.28 2.86
C THR A 846 -22.37 -46.73 2.43
N ARG A 847 -21.82 -46.27 1.29
CA ARG A 847 -20.54 -46.78 0.74
C ARG A 847 -19.52 -45.66 0.56
N PRO A 848 -18.35 -45.69 1.24
CA PRO A 848 -17.29 -44.72 1.01
C PRO A 848 -16.57 -44.97 -0.31
N ILE A 849 -16.03 -43.91 -0.92
CA ILE A 849 -15.15 -43.97 -2.09
C ILE A 849 -13.75 -43.49 -1.72
N VAL A 850 -12.72 -44.05 -2.35
CA VAL A 850 -11.32 -43.64 -2.14
C VAL A 850 -10.78 -43.06 -3.44
N ILE A 851 -10.36 -41.81 -3.38
CA ILE A 851 -9.77 -41.07 -4.48
C ILE A 851 -8.25 -41.14 -4.32
N ARG A 852 -7.60 -41.66 -5.36
CA ARG A 852 -6.15 -41.75 -5.45
C ARG A 852 -5.52 -40.39 -5.77
N PRO A 853 -4.21 -40.18 -5.50
CA PRO A 853 -3.51 -38.96 -5.89
C PRO A 853 -3.52 -38.69 -7.41
N ASP A 854 -3.71 -39.74 -8.22
CA ASP A 854 -3.85 -39.67 -9.69
C ASP A 854 -5.29 -39.33 -10.16
N GLY A 855 -6.21 -39.09 -9.23
CA GLY A 855 -7.61 -38.74 -9.50
C GLY A 855 -8.53 -39.93 -9.79
N ARG A 856 -8.03 -41.18 -9.78
CA ARG A 856 -8.90 -42.36 -9.94
C ARG A 856 -9.73 -42.61 -8.68
N VAL A 857 -11.01 -42.91 -8.88
CA VAL A 857 -11.95 -43.26 -7.82
C VAL A 857 -12.04 -44.77 -7.69
N LEU A 858 -11.83 -45.27 -6.48
CA LEU A 858 -12.08 -46.65 -6.08
C LEU A 858 -13.37 -46.71 -5.26
N VAL A 859 -14.28 -47.61 -5.64
CA VAL A 859 -15.54 -47.86 -4.94
C VAL A 859 -15.42 -49.23 -4.28
N GLU A 860 -15.59 -49.28 -2.96
CA GLU A 860 -15.35 -50.50 -2.13
C GLU A 860 -13.97 -51.16 -2.39
N PRO A 861 -12.85 -50.41 -2.21
CA PRO A 861 -11.52 -50.96 -2.45
C PRO A 861 -11.22 -52.12 -1.49
N THR A 862 -10.59 -53.17 -2.01
CA THR A 862 -10.01 -54.22 -1.16
C THR A 862 -8.74 -53.72 -0.47
N ARG A 863 -8.30 -54.42 0.59
CA ARG A 863 -7.02 -54.12 1.25
C ARG A 863 -5.84 -54.08 0.26
N ASP A 864 -5.82 -54.97 -0.72
CA ASP A 864 -4.79 -54.99 -1.76
C ASP A 864 -4.89 -53.77 -2.68
N ASP A 865 -6.10 -53.29 -2.99
CA ASP A 865 -6.31 -52.06 -3.77
C ASP A 865 -5.84 -50.81 -3.01
N LEU A 866 -6.01 -50.78 -1.68
CA LEU A 866 -5.55 -49.68 -0.84
C LEU A 866 -4.02 -49.66 -0.71
N LEU A 867 -3.41 -50.83 -0.54
CA LEU A 867 -1.95 -50.98 -0.51
C LEU A 867 -1.34 -50.65 -1.88
N ALA A 868 -1.98 -51.05 -2.99
CA ALA A 868 -1.58 -50.65 -4.32
C ALA A 868 -1.77 -49.13 -4.52
N ALA A 869 -2.88 -48.56 -4.07
CA ALA A 869 -3.14 -47.12 -4.18
C ALA A 869 -2.16 -46.27 -3.36
N ALA A 870 -1.76 -46.73 -2.17
CA ALA A 870 -0.78 -46.10 -1.29
C ALA A 870 0.68 -46.37 -1.72
N GLY A 871 0.96 -47.53 -2.30
CA GLY A 871 2.29 -47.98 -2.74
C GLY A 871 2.60 -47.71 -4.22
N SER A 872 1.62 -47.29 -5.02
CA SER A 872 1.75 -47.01 -6.47
C SER A 872 2.54 -45.74 -6.82
N ALA A 873 3.20 -45.11 -5.86
CA ALA A 873 4.33 -44.25 -6.17
C ALA A 873 5.59 -45.06 -6.60
N THR A 874 5.61 -46.41 -6.49
CA THR A 874 6.85 -47.18 -6.73
C THR A 874 6.77 -48.67 -7.13
N ARG A 875 5.66 -49.26 -7.59
CA ARG A 875 5.69 -50.66 -8.10
C ARG A 875 4.63 -50.96 -9.17
N ASP A 876 5.05 -51.77 -10.14
CA ASP A 876 4.30 -52.42 -11.24
C ASP A 876 4.11 -51.66 -12.57
N LEU A 877 5.24 -51.54 -13.29
CA LEU A 877 5.36 -52.14 -14.63
C LEU A 877 6.52 -53.15 -14.61
N THR A 878 6.25 -54.37 -14.19
CA THR A 878 6.86 -55.60 -14.73
C THR A 878 5.99 -56.79 -14.29
N THR A 879 5.56 -57.59 -15.27
CA THR A 879 4.70 -58.80 -15.17
C THR A 879 3.24 -58.50 -14.79
N THR A 880 2.23 -58.67 -15.66
CA THR A 880 1.98 -59.69 -16.69
C THR A 880 1.14 -59.12 -17.83
#